data_AF-A0A100Y029-F1
#
_entry.id   AF-A0A100Y029-F1
#
_cell.length_a   1.000
_cell.length_b   1.000
_cell.length_c   1.000
_cell.angle_alpha   90.00
_cell.angle_beta   90.00
_cell.angle_gamma   90.00
#
_symmetry.space_group_name_H-M   'P 1'
#
loop_
_entity.id
_entity.type
_entity.pdbx_description
1 polymer ?
#
loop_
_entity_poly.entity_id
_entity_poly.type
_entity_poly.pdbx_seq_one_letter_code
_entity_poly.pdbx_strand_id
1 'polypeptide(L)'
;GGTPGPLHNRIAKPDRTKDNSTAWQADYDREHFQDLYFGTGKDAEGKQKHSLKTYYERTSSGRYSVDGTVSDWVKVEYNEARYGSNYCGQTNCSNVWDAVRDGVTAWAADQKAKGQTDAQIKAQLAQYDQWDRYDFDGDGNFNEADGYIDHFQIVHAGEDESAGGGAEGTNALWAHRWYAYGTDAGKTGPANNKAGGTQIGNTGIWVGDYTMQPENGGLGVFAHEYGHDLGLPDLYDTSGRAGAENSTGFWSLMSSGSWLGTGKDAIGDMPGDMTAWDKLQLGWLNYEKAKAATPSRHKLGVAEYNTKNPQALVVELPKKKVTTPIVKPAQGATQWWSNMGDDLKNTLSRSVDLTGKSKAALTLDGWWDIEEEYDYLYAEVSTDGGAQWTALDGTADGAPITKDAGGATALTGVSGAFKKLAYPLDAYAGKKIDIRFRYQTDGGVAQKGFAADDIAVTADGAPLFADDAETEVAGWTSKGFSRIGEAITDEYPQYYLAENRQYVSYDATLEVGPYNFGFGGDKASWVEHYPYQTGLLIWKWDTSQKDNNTAVHPGEGMVLPIDAHAKPLTWKDGTLMRNRVQSHDAPFSRFRTDRITLHNADVPQRIGGLAGNPVFDDRKGVYWFETNPRAGVKVTDTNTRIAITDQPRNGRTISVQVGPSSK
;
A
#
# COMPACT_ATOMS: atom_id res chain seq x y z
N GLY A 1 -18.79 -27.83 0.87
CA GLY A 1 -18.50 -28.03 -0.55
C GLY A 1 -19.61 -27.44 -1.36
N GLY A 2 -19.37 -26.24 -1.92
CA GLY A 2 -20.31 -25.52 -2.77
C GLY A 2 -20.07 -25.85 -4.24
N THR A 3 -20.24 -24.86 -5.12
CA THR A 3 -19.91 -24.94 -6.55
C THR A 3 -18.46 -25.39 -6.74
N PRO A 4 -18.16 -26.37 -7.62
CA PRO A 4 -16.78 -26.65 -8.01
C PRO A 4 -16.11 -25.38 -8.52
N GLY A 5 -14.87 -25.11 -8.07
CA GLY A 5 -14.15 -23.91 -8.52
C GLY A 5 -13.87 -23.94 -10.04
N PRO A 6 -13.58 -22.79 -10.64
CA PRO A 6 -13.35 -22.69 -12.07
C PRO A 6 -12.11 -23.51 -12.45
N LEU A 7 -12.22 -24.19 -13.60
CA LEU A 7 -11.04 -24.62 -14.33
C LEU A 7 -10.63 -23.46 -15.25
N HIS A 8 -9.34 -23.38 -15.59
CA HIS A 8 -8.90 -22.44 -16.61
C HIS A 8 -9.66 -22.67 -17.94
N ASN A 9 -9.75 -21.62 -18.76
CA ASN A 9 -10.50 -21.54 -20.02
C ASN A 9 -12.02 -21.73 -19.86
N ARG A 10 -12.58 -21.30 -18.72
CA ARG A 10 -14.03 -21.33 -18.45
C ARG A 10 -14.68 -19.96 -18.37
N ILE A 11 -13.92 -18.88 -18.51
CA ILE A 11 -14.44 -17.52 -18.62
C ILE A 11 -15.33 -17.42 -19.86
N ALA A 12 -16.55 -16.89 -19.67
CA ALA A 12 -17.53 -16.79 -20.74
C ALA A 12 -17.05 -15.82 -21.82
N LYS A 13 -17.15 -16.22 -23.10
CA LYS A 13 -16.83 -15.32 -24.21
C LYS A 13 -17.81 -14.13 -24.20
N PRO A 14 -17.33 -12.89 -24.11
CA PRO A 14 -18.20 -11.72 -24.09
C PRO A 14 -18.88 -11.50 -25.45
N ASP A 15 -20.13 -11.04 -25.42
CA ASP A 15 -20.82 -10.54 -26.62
C ASP A 15 -20.25 -9.16 -26.96
N ARG A 16 -19.38 -9.09 -27.98
CA ARG A 16 -18.71 -7.84 -28.40
C ARG A 16 -19.66 -6.77 -28.96
N THR A 17 -20.96 -7.05 -29.11
CA THR A 17 -21.96 -6.01 -29.40
C THR A 17 -22.45 -5.28 -28.14
N LYS A 18 -22.15 -5.85 -26.96
CA LYS A 18 -22.62 -5.46 -25.63
C LYS A 18 -21.49 -5.16 -24.64
N ASP A 19 -20.35 -5.81 -24.80
CA ASP A 19 -19.21 -5.77 -23.88
C ASP A 19 -17.88 -5.66 -24.64
N ASN A 20 -17.24 -4.49 -24.51
CA ASN A 20 -15.89 -4.20 -24.98
C ASN A 20 -14.89 -3.99 -23.82
N SER A 21 -15.28 -4.35 -22.60
CA SER A 21 -14.46 -4.17 -21.39
C SER A 21 -13.79 -5.49 -20.96
N THR A 22 -14.48 -6.62 -21.07
CA THR A 22 -13.96 -7.91 -20.61
C THR A 22 -12.85 -8.43 -21.52
N ALA A 23 -11.65 -8.60 -20.97
CA ALA A 23 -10.55 -9.31 -21.63
C ALA A 23 -10.90 -10.80 -21.78
N TRP A 24 -10.73 -11.33 -22.99
CA TRP A 24 -11.03 -12.73 -23.28
C TRP A 24 -10.21 -13.25 -24.47
N GLN A 25 -9.66 -14.44 -24.32
CA GLN A 25 -9.13 -15.26 -25.41
C GLN A 25 -9.57 -16.72 -25.24
N ALA A 26 -9.37 -17.53 -26.29
CA ALA A 26 -9.84 -18.91 -26.30
C ALA A 26 -9.01 -19.85 -25.42
N ASP A 27 -7.73 -19.53 -25.21
CA ASP A 27 -6.79 -20.37 -24.48
C ASP A 27 -5.79 -19.53 -23.67
N TYR A 28 -5.88 -19.58 -22.34
CA TYR A 28 -4.94 -19.02 -21.36
C TYR A 28 -3.98 -20.12 -20.90
N ASP A 29 -3.12 -20.56 -21.81
CA ASP A 29 -2.15 -21.61 -21.56
C ASP A 29 -0.85 -21.07 -20.93
N ARG A 30 0.07 -21.99 -20.63
CA ARG A 30 1.38 -21.66 -20.07
C ARG A 30 2.20 -20.76 -21.00
N GLU A 31 2.09 -20.94 -22.33
CA GLU A 31 2.85 -20.15 -23.30
C GLU A 31 2.37 -18.69 -23.32
N HIS A 32 1.05 -18.47 -23.22
CA HIS A 32 0.47 -17.15 -23.07
C HIS A 32 1.08 -16.40 -21.87
N PHE A 33 1.07 -16.99 -20.68
CA PHE A 33 1.63 -16.34 -19.50
C PHE A 33 3.15 -16.19 -19.58
N GLN A 34 3.86 -17.14 -20.20
CA GLN A 34 5.30 -17.00 -20.43
C GLN A 34 5.60 -15.78 -21.33
N ASP A 35 4.77 -15.54 -22.35
CA ASP A 35 4.91 -14.35 -23.22
C ASP A 35 4.47 -13.06 -22.50
N LEU A 36 3.40 -13.13 -21.70
CA LEU A 36 2.92 -11.99 -20.91
C LEU A 36 3.95 -11.52 -19.88
N TYR A 37 4.64 -12.44 -19.22
CA TYR A 37 5.69 -12.09 -18.25
C TYR A 37 7.01 -11.76 -18.92
N PHE A 38 7.47 -12.59 -19.86
CA PHE A 38 8.88 -12.60 -20.30
C PHE A 38 9.06 -12.43 -21.81
N GLY A 39 7.97 -12.24 -22.57
CA GLY A 39 8.00 -12.05 -24.01
C GLY A 39 8.87 -10.87 -24.43
N THR A 40 9.69 -11.05 -25.47
CA THR A 40 10.57 -10.00 -26.01
C THR A 40 10.53 -9.98 -27.54
N GLY A 41 11.14 -8.96 -28.13
CA GLY A 41 11.22 -8.82 -29.58
C GLY A 41 9.92 -8.33 -30.19
N LYS A 42 9.47 -8.98 -31.26
CA LYS A 42 8.31 -8.55 -32.05
C LYS A 42 7.23 -9.62 -32.14
N ASP A 43 5.97 -9.20 -32.18
CA ASP A 43 4.82 -10.06 -32.47
C ASP A 43 4.78 -10.47 -33.96
N ALA A 44 3.80 -11.30 -34.31
CA ALA A 44 3.62 -11.79 -35.69
C ALA A 44 3.36 -10.64 -36.69
N GLU A 45 2.81 -9.52 -36.21
CA GLU A 45 2.54 -8.30 -36.96
C GLU A 45 3.74 -7.34 -37.01
N GLY A 46 4.88 -7.72 -36.41
CA GLY A 46 6.12 -6.95 -36.41
C GLY A 46 6.14 -5.76 -35.44
N LYS A 47 5.16 -5.65 -34.54
CA LYS A 47 5.13 -4.68 -33.45
C LYS A 47 5.93 -5.20 -32.27
N GLN A 48 6.38 -4.30 -31.41
CA GLN A 48 7.09 -4.68 -30.19
C GLN A 48 6.18 -5.50 -29.28
N LYS A 49 6.67 -6.64 -28.79
CA LYS A 49 5.97 -7.38 -27.73
C LYS A 49 5.98 -6.56 -26.44
N HIS A 50 4.83 -6.53 -25.77
CA HIS A 50 4.67 -5.95 -24.45
C HIS A 50 4.47 -7.07 -23.45
N SER A 51 5.25 -7.03 -22.39
CA SER A 51 5.34 -8.03 -21.33
C SER A 51 5.75 -7.35 -20.03
N LEU A 52 5.64 -8.05 -18.90
CA LEU A 52 6.12 -7.55 -17.61
C LEU A 52 7.59 -7.11 -17.71
N LYS A 53 8.42 -7.99 -18.29
CA LYS A 53 9.85 -7.73 -18.53
C LYS A 53 10.07 -6.45 -19.32
N THR A 54 9.44 -6.31 -20.49
CA THR A 54 9.66 -5.14 -21.36
C THR A 54 9.06 -3.85 -20.77
N TYR A 55 7.98 -3.95 -19.99
CA TYR A 55 7.42 -2.84 -19.22
C TYR A 55 8.45 -2.32 -18.21
N TYR A 56 8.98 -3.21 -17.38
CA TYR A 56 9.93 -2.88 -16.32
C TYR A 56 11.29 -2.41 -16.86
N GLU A 57 11.77 -3.00 -17.96
CA GLU A 57 12.95 -2.49 -18.69
C GLU A 57 12.72 -1.07 -19.21
N ARG A 58 11.51 -0.78 -19.72
CA ARG A 58 11.20 0.54 -20.27
C ARG A 58 11.09 1.61 -19.19
N THR A 59 10.27 1.38 -18.17
CA THR A 59 10.00 2.34 -17.08
C THR A 59 11.25 2.62 -16.24
N SER A 60 12.08 1.61 -16.00
CA SER A 60 13.37 1.74 -15.29
C SER A 60 14.49 2.33 -16.15
N SER A 61 14.24 2.52 -17.45
CA SER A 61 15.25 2.88 -18.46
C SER A 61 16.43 1.91 -18.49
N GLY A 62 16.15 0.61 -18.38
CA GLY A 62 17.10 -0.50 -18.47
C GLY A 62 17.87 -0.79 -17.18
N ARG A 63 17.43 -0.27 -16.03
CA ARG A 63 18.06 -0.54 -14.73
C ARG A 63 17.57 -1.82 -14.08
N TYR A 64 16.37 -2.25 -14.44
CA TYR A 64 15.70 -3.39 -13.86
C TYR A 64 15.03 -4.21 -14.96
N SER A 65 15.08 -5.52 -14.83
CA SER A 65 14.45 -6.49 -15.72
C SER A 65 14.02 -7.69 -14.89
N VAL A 66 13.03 -8.43 -15.39
CA VAL A 66 12.49 -9.61 -14.74
C VAL A 66 12.85 -10.84 -15.57
N ASP A 67 13.22 -11.92 -14.91
CA ASP A 67 13.39 -13.24 -15.53
C ASP A 67 12.77 -14.31 -14.63
N GLY A 68 12.28 -15.38 -15.23
CA GLY A 68 11.53 -16.39 -14.48
C GLY A 68 10.85 -17.43 -15.35
N THR A 69 10.11 -18.32 -14.69
CA THR A 69 9.43 -19.44 -15.33
C THR A 69 7.98 -19.50 -14.91
N VAL A 70 7.09 -19.75 -15.87
CA VAL A 70 5.69 -20.09 -15.59
C VAL A 70 5.56 -21.61 -15.46
N SER A 71 4.84 -22.10 -14.44
CA SER A 71 4.52 -23.52 -14.29
C SER A 71 3.38 -23.96 -15.21
N ASP A 72 3.13 -25.26 -15.32
CA ASP A 72 1.83 -25.73 -15.82
C ASP A 72 0.71 -25.32 -14.85
N TRP A 73 -0.54 -25.30 -15.33
CA TRP A 73 -1.71 -25.12 -14.46
C TRP A 73 -1.76 -26.21 -13.38
N VAL A 74 -1.85 -25.78 -12.13
CA VAL A 74 -1.88 -26.67 -10.95
C VAL A 74 -3.30 -26.75 -10.43
N LYS A 75 -3.84 -27.97 -10.31
CA LYS A 75 -5.17 -28.19 -9.74
C LYS A 75 -5.07 -28.46 -8.24
N VAL A 76 -5.67 -27.58 -7.44
CA VAL A 76 -5.83 -27.75 -5.99
C VAL A 76 -7.09 -28.56 -5.64
N GLU A 77 -7.16 -29.05 -4.41
CA GLU A 77 -8.22 -29.96 -3.94
C GLU A 77 -9.58 -29.26 -3.79
N TYR A 78 -9.58 -28.05 -3.20
CA TYR A 78 -10.80 -27.33 -2.84
C TYR A 78 -11.29 -26.36 -3.92
N ASN A 79 -12.56 -25.98 -3.83
CA ASN A 79 -13.17 -24.97 -4.70
C ASN A 79 -12.75 -23.54 -4.31
N GLU A 80 -12.98 -22.58 -5.21
CA GLU A 80 -12.47 -21.21 -5.04
C GLU A 80 -12.98 -20.53 -3.77
N ALA A 81 -14.25 -20.77 -3.39
CA ALA A 81 -14.82 -20.28 -2.13
C ALA A 81 -14.03 -20.66 -0.87
N ARG A 82 -13.25 -21.75 -0.88
CA ARG A 82 -12.35 -22.11 0.24
C ARG A 82 -11.30 -21.03 0.48
N TYR A 83 -10.88 -20.35 -0.58
CA TYR A 83 -9.75 -19.43 -0.61
C TYR A 83 -10.17 -17.96 -0.79
N GLY A 84 -11.21 -17.69 -1.61
CA GLY A 84 -11.64 -16.33 -1.97
C GLY A 84 -12.96 -15.87 -1.34
N SER A 85 -13.55 -16.61 -0.39
CA SER A 85 -14.80 -16.15 0.24
C SER A 85 -14.59 -15.00 1.23
N ASN A 86 -15.50 -14.03 1.20
CA ASN A 86 -15.54 -12.87 2.09
C ASN A 86 -16.06 -13.18 3.51
N TYR A 87 -15.74 -14.35 4.07
CA TYR A 87 -16.32 -14.83 5.32
C TYR A 87 -15.98 -13.96 6.53
N CYS A 88 -14.85 -13.24 6.48
CA CYS A 88 -14.39 -12.32 7.52
C CYS A 88 -14.94 -10.89 7.36
N GLY A 89 -15.82 -10.65 6.38
CA GLY A 89 -16.38 -9.32 6.08
C GLY A 89 -15.44 -8.41 5.26
N GLN A 90 -14.29 -8.93 4.83
CA GLN A 90 -13.38 -8.31 3.89
C GLN A 90 -13.31 -9.14 2.62
N THR A 91 -12.81 -8.54 1.54
CA THR A 91 -12.55 -9.20 0.27
C THR A 91 -11.43 -10.24 0.38
N ASN A 92 -10.31 -9.87 1.02
CA ASN A 92 -9.19 -10.78 1.24
C ASN A 92 -9.19 -11.21 2.71
N CYS A 93 -9.54 -12.46 2.96
CA CYS A 93 -9.50 -13.07 4.30
C CYS A 93 -8.29 -14.00 4.43
N SER A 94 -7.90 -14.37 5.67
CA SER A 94 -6.70 -15.19 5.92
C SER A 94 -6.71 -16.58 5.28
N ASN A 95 -7.86 -17.07 4.84
CA ASN A 95 -7.99 -18.33 4.08
C ASN A 95 -7.30 -18.28 2.71
N VAL A 96 -7.00 -17.09 2.18
CA VAL A 96 -6.28 -16.97 0.90
C VAL A 96 -4.86 -17.53 0.98
N TRP A 97 -4.23 -17.51 2.16
CA TRP A 97 -2.91 -18.13 2.37
C TRP A 97 -2.94 -19.64 2.13
N ASP A 98 -4.10 -20.27 2.31
CA ASP A 98 -4.29 -21.69 1.99
C ASP A 98 -4.20 -21.95 0.48
N ALA A 99 -4.53 -20.98 -0.39
CA ALA A 99 -4.33 -21.12 -1.84
C ALA A 99 -2.83 -21.21 -2.18
N VAL A 100 -1.99 -20.42 -1.49
CA VAL A 100 -0.52 -20.50 -1.62
C VAL A 100 -0.03 -21.86 -1.17
N ARG A 101 -0.39 -22.29 0.06
CA ARG A 101 0.03 -23.59 0.62
C ARG A 101 -0.40 -24.75 -0.26
N ASP A 102 -1.68 -24.81 -0.60
CA ASP A 102 -2.26 -25.94 -1.32
C ASP A 102 -1.77 -25.94 -2.78
N GLY A 103 -1.56 -24.77 -3.38
CA GLY A 103 -0.94 -24.59 -4.69
C GLY A 103 0.49 -25.13 -4.77
N VAL A 104 1.38 -24.68 -3.87
CA VAL A 104 2.79 -25.14 -3.88
C VAL A 104 2.91 -26.61 -3.49
N THR A 105 2.02 -27.12 -2.63
CA THR A 105 1.95 -28.54 -2.25
C THR A 105 1.53 -29.40 -3.45
N ALA A 106 0.48 -29.00 -4.16
CA ALA A 106 0.00 -29.69 -5.35
C ALA A 106 1.04 -29.65 -6.47
N TRP A 107 1.70 -28.51 -6.67
CA TRP A 107 2.80 -28.38 -7.64
C TRP A 107 3.96 -29.34 -7.33
N ALA A 108 4.44 -29.37 -6.09
CA ALA A 108 5.53 -30.25 -5.69
C ALA A 108 5.15 -31.74 -5.87
N ALA A 109 3.91 -32.11 -5.54
CA ALA A 109 3.40 -33.46 -5.76
C ALA A 109 3.36 -33.83 -7.26
N ASP A 110 2.94 -32.91 -8.13
CA ASP A 110 2.97 -33.08 -9.58
C ASP A 110 4.39 -33.24 -10.13
N GLN A 111 5.36 -32.44 -9.67
CA GLN A 111 6.76 -32.61 -10.06
C GLN A 111 7.31 -33.98 -9.67
N LYS A 112 6.93 -34.50 -8.49
CA LYS A 112 7.32 -35.86 -8.06
C LYS A 112 6.63 -36.93 -8.90
N ALA A 113 5.37 -36.75 -9.27
CA ALA A 113 4.67 -37.64 -10.19
C ALA A 113 5.32 -37.65 -11.58
N LYS A 114 5.92 -36.53 -12.01
CA LYS A 114 6.74 -36.40 -13.22
C LYS A 114 8.17 -36.97 -13.07
N GLY A 115 8.50 -37.55 -11.92
CA GLY A 115 9.76 -38.25 -11.66
C GLY A 115 10.87 -37.40 -11.02
N GLN A 116 10.60 -36.16 -10.64
CA GLN A 116 11.56 -35.36 -9.90
C GLN A 116 11.69 -35.81 -8.44
N THR A 117 12.91 -35.77 -7.90
CA THR A 117 13.20 -35.95 -6.48
C THR A 117 13.13 -34.63 -5.73
N ASP A 118 12.93 -34.66 -4.41
CA ASP A 118 12.93 -33.43 -3.59
C ASP A 118 14.24 -32.63 -3.73
N ALA A 119 15.37 -33.29 -3.97
CA ALA A 119 16.66 -32.64 -4.21
C ALA A 119 16.72 -31.91 -5.57
N GLN A 120 16.11 -32.48 -6.61
CA GLN A 120 16.03 -31.83 -7.93
C GLN A 120 15.10 -30.62 -7.90
N ILE A 121 13.94 -30.76 -7.25
CA ILE A 121 13.00 -29.66 -7.04
C ILE A 121 13.68 -28.54 -6.23
N LYS A 122 14.39 -28.87 -5.15
CA LYS A 122 15.16 -27.89 -4.37
C LYS A 122 16.20 -27.17 -5.23
N ALA A 123 16.98 -27.90 -6.04
CA ALA A 123 18.01 -27.30 -6.90
C ALA A 123 17.43 -26.38 -7.99
N GLN A 124 16.20 -26.66 -8.44
CA GLN A 124 15.46 -25.76 -9.33
C GLN A 124 14.99 -24.52 -8.58
N LEU A 125 14.35 -24.68 -7.41
CA LEU A 125 13.78 -23.58 -6.63
C LEU A 125 14.86 -22.62 -6.09
N ALA A 126 16.04 -23.13 -5.72
CA ALA A 126 17.15 -22.32 -5.23
C ALA A 126 17.68 -21.31 -6.26
N GLN A 127 17.30 -21.42 -7.54
CA GLN A 127 17.64 -20.40 -8.56
C GLN A 127 16.76 -19.14 -8.44
N TYR A 128 15.67 -19.21 -7.69
CA TYR A 128 14.74 -18.12 -7.44
C TYR A 128 14.78 -17.64 -5.97
N ASP A 129 15.83 -18.01 -5.23
CA ASP A 129 16.14 -17.58 -3.87
C ASP A 129 17.57 -17.02 -3.93
N GLN A 130 17.67 -15.76 -4.36
CA GLN A 130 18.92 -15.03 -4.61
C GLN A 130 18.94 -13.68 -3.89
N TRP A 131 17.81 -13.23 -3.37
CA TRP A 131 17.63 -11.90 -2.80
C TRP A 131 17.02 -11.96 -1.40
N ASP A 132 17.79 -11.52 -0.42
CA ASP A 132 17.34 -11.28 0.94
C ASP A 132 16.69 -9.90 1.00
N ARG A 133 15.39 -9.86 0.73
CA ARG A 133 14.60 -8.63 0.70
C ARG A 133 14.65 -7.85 2.02
N TYR A 134 14.77 -8.55 3.14
CA TYR A 134 14.59 -7.98 4.48
C TYR A 134 15.89 -7.86 5.28
N ASP A 135 17.04 -8.23 4.71
CA ASP A 135 18.34 -8.24 5.39
C ASP A 135 18.22 -8.97 6.75
N PHE A 136 17.72 -10.21 6.69
CA PHE A 136 17.21 -10.91 7.88
C PHE A 136 18.30 -11.15 8.93
N ASP A 137 19.56 -11.24 8.51
CA ASP A 137 20.72 -11.40 9.39
C ASP A 137 21.44 -10.07 9.71
N GLY A 138 21.04 -8.97 9.07
CA GLY A 138 21.46 -7.61 9.37
C GLY A 138 22.90 -7.30 8.97
N ASP A 139 23.43 -8.00 7.96
CA ASP A 139 24.79 -7.80 7.46
C ASP A 139 24.88 -6.73 6.34
N GLY A 140 23.72 -6.30 5.83
CA GLY A 140 23.57 -5.28 4.79
C GLY A 140 23.77 -5.81 3.37
N ASN A 141 23.88 -7.13 3.17
CA ASN A 141 24.01 -7.80 1.89
C ASN A 141 22.67 -8.40 1.44
N PHE A 142 21.87 -7.60 0.76
CA PHE A 142 20.62 -8.07 0.18
C PHE A 142 20.82 -9.12 -0.93
N ASN A 143 21.99 -9.25 -1.55
CA ASN A 143 22.21 -10.18 -2.67
C ASN A 143 22.66 -11.57 -2.22
N GLU A 144 21.89 -12.17 -1.32
CA GLU A 144 22.06 -13.55 -0.88
C GLU A 144 20.73 -14.26 -0.65
N ALA A 145 20.79 -15.57 -0.45
CA ALA A 145 19.60 -16.40 -0.26
C ALA A 145 19.09 -16.31 1.18
N ASP A 146 17.79 -16.12 1.36
CA ASP A 146 17.13 -16.04 2.66
C ASP A 146 16.25 -17.27 2.98
N GLY A 147 16.13 -18.19 2.00
CA GLY A 147 15.33 -19.40 2.07
C GLY A 147 13.90 -19.27 1.54
N TYR A 148 13.51 -18.09 1.05
CA TYR A 148 12.24 -17.81 0.40
C TYR A 148 12.43 -17.58 -1.11
N ILE A 149 11.36 -17.81 -1.88
CA ILE A 149 11.34 -17.41 -3.30
C ILE A 149 11.28 -15.87 -3.38
N ASP A 150 12.22 -15.26 -4.11
CA ASP A 150 12.38 -13.80 -4.25
C ASP A 150 11.09 -13.11 -4.70
N HIS A 151 10.45 -13.70 -5.73
CA HIS A 151 9.27 -13.16 -6.40
C HIS A 151 8.31 -14.31 -6.76
N PHE A 152 7.27 -14.53 -5.94
CA PHE A 152 6.26 -15.57 -6.18
C PHE A 152 4.93 -14.96 -6.66
N GLN A 153 4.41 -15.44 -7.79
CA GLN A 153 3.18 -14.92 -8.38
C GLN A 153 2.20 -16.05 -8.71
N ILE A 154 0.93 -15.83 -8.38
CA ILE A 154 -0.16 -16.80 -8.57
C ILE A 154 -1.11 -16.26 -9.64
N VAL A 155 -1.35 -17.06 -10.67
CA VAL A 155 -2.50 -16.84 -11.56
C VAL A 155 -3.60 -17.82 -11.16
N HIS A 156 -4.74 -17.31 -10.69
CA HIS A 156 -5.90 -18.15 -10.39
C HIS A 156 -6.82 -18.29 -11.61
N ALA A 157 -7.52 -19.42 -11.72
CA ALA A 157 -8.51 -19.62 -12.77
C ALA A 157 -9.74 -18.73 -12.51
N GLY A 158 -10.37 -18.24 -13.58
CA GLY A 158 -11.56 -17.40 -13.49
C GLY A 158 -11.29 -15.89 -13.47
N GLU A 159 -12.37 -15.14 -13.28
CA GLU A 159 -12.36 -13.67 -13.25
C GLU A 159 -12.06 -13.14 -11.86
N ASP A 160 -11.43 -11.97 -11.78
CA ASP A 160 -11.13 -11.29 -10.52
C ASP A 160 -12.38 -10.80 -9.80
N GLU A 161 -12.42 -10.88 -8.47
CA GLU A 161 -13.53 -10.30 -7.70
C GLU A 161 -13.67 -8.79 -7.91
N SER A 162 -12.57 -8.05 -8.12
CA SER A 162 -12.63 -6.59 -8.38
C SER A 162 -13.33 -6.25 -9.70
N ALA A 163 -13.38 -7.20 -10.64
CA ALA A 163 -14.12 -7.11 -11.89
C ALA A 163 -15.55 -7.70 -11.80
N GLY A 164 -15.96 -8.17 -10.62
CA GLY A 164 -17.26 -8.78 -10.34
C GLY A 164 -17.24 -10.29 -10.11
N GLY A 165 -16.08 -10.94 -10.24
CA GLY A 165 -15.86 -12.36 -9.91
C GLY A 165 -16.51 -13.37 -10.86
N GLY A 166 -17.01 -12.93 -12.01
CA GLY A 166 -17.64 -13.77 -13.02
C GLY A 166 -18.71 -14.72 -12.44
N ALA A 167 -18.55 -16.02 -12.70
CA ALA A 167 -19.47 -17.05 -12.22
C ALA A 167 -19.39 -17.31 -10.70
N GLU A 168 -18.30 -16.91 -10.06
CA GLU A 168 -18.01 -17.19 -8.64
C GLU A 168 -18.44 -16.02 -7.75
N GLY A 169 -18.58 -14.82 -8.33
CA GLY A 169 -19.01 -13.61 -7.63
C GLY A 169 -18.06 -13.28 -6.48
N THR A 170 -18.62 -13.05 -5.29
CA THR A 170 -17.84 -12.75 -4.07
C THR A 170 -17.12 -13.97 -3.45
N ASN A 171 -17.00 -15.07 -4.20
CA ASN A 171 -16.12 -16.19 -3.85
C ASN A 171 -14.87 -16.24 -4.73
N ALA A 172 -14.82 -15.42 -5.79
CA ALA A 172 -13.64 -15.27 -6.62
C ALA A 172 -12.50 -14.69 -5.79
N LEU A 173 -11.28 -15.02 -6.15
CA LEU A 173 -10.11 -14.36 -5.56
C LEU A 173 -10.01 -12.92 -6.12
N TRP A 174 -9.57 -11.98 -5.28
CA TRP A 174 -9.27 -10.60 -5.68
C TRP A 174 -7.74 -10.44 -5.80
N ALA A 175 -7.24 -9.82 -6.86
CA ALA A 175 -5.82 -9.57 -7.09
C ALA A 175 -5.16 -8.71 -6.00
N HIS A 176 -4.08 -9.20 -5.40
CA HIS A 176 -3.37 -8.48 -4.35
C HIS A 176 -1.94 -9.00 -4.16
N ARG A 177 -1.16 -8.25 -3.37
CA ARG A 177 0.06 -8.71 -2.70
C ARG A 177 -0.20 -9.01 -1.22
N TRP A 178 0.34 -10.11 -0.69
CA TRP A 178 0.42 -10.35 0.75
C TRP A 178 1.63 -11.22 1.11
N TYR A 179 1.77 -11.54 2.40
CA TYR A 179 2.74 -12.46 2.95
C TYR A 179 1.99 -13.64 3.58
N ALA A 180 2.16 -14.84 3.02
CA ALA A 180 1.46 -16.03 3.49
C ALA A 180 1.88 -16.36 4.94
N TYR A 181 0.92 -16.50 5.85
CA TYR A 181 1.15 -16.87 7.26
C TYR A 181 2.19 -15.99 7.99
N GLY A 182 2.27 -14.69 7.69
CA GLY A 182 3.19 -13.76 8.36
C GLY A 182 2.97 -13.67 9.89
N THR A 183 1.77 -13.99 10.36
CA THR A 183 1.41 -14.09 11.78
C THR A 183 2.17 -15.19 12.53
N ASP A 184 2.82 -16.11 11.82
CA ASP A 184 3.66 -17.17 12.39
C ASP A 184 5.15 -16.80 12.49
N ALA A 185 5.52 -15.53 12.27
CA ALA A 185 6.87 -15.04 12.49
C ALA A 185 7.42 -15.47 13.87
N GLY A 186 8.67 -15.95 13.88
CA GLY A 186 9.35 -16.57 15.01
C GLY A 186 9.05 -18.06 15.21
N LYS A 187 8.01 -18.61 14.56
CA LYS A 187 7.56 -20.01 14.74
C LYS A 187 7.87 -20.87 13.51
N THR A 188 7.46 -20.43 12.31
CA THR A 188 7.60 -21.17 11.04
C THR A 188 8.49 -20.41 10.05
N GLY A 189 8.96 -21.11 9.00
CA GLY A 189 9.90 -20.59 7.99
C GLY A 189 11.17 -21.45 7.83
N PRO A 190 12.10 -21.05 6.95
CA PRO A 190 13.45 -21.58 6.87
C PRO A 190 14.14 -21.65 8.22
N ALA A 191 15.08 -22.61 8.37
CA ALA A 191 15.72 -22.92 9.64
C ALA A 191 16.35 -21.71 10.36
N ASN A 192 16.90 -20.78 9.58
CA ASN A 192 17.59 -19.59 10.08
C ASN A 192 16.80 -18.29 9.88
N ASN A 193 15.65 -18.32 9.19
CA ASN A 193 14.85 -17.15 8.85
C ASN A 193 13.36 -17.44 9.05
N LYS A 194 12.90 -17.44 10.32
CA LYS A 194 11.53 -17.82 10.67
C LYS A 194 10.55 -16.64 10.54
N ALA A 195 10.28 -16.20 9.32
CA ALA A 195 9.37 -15.09 9.04
C ALA A 195 7.90 -15.51 8.79
N GLY A 196 7.58 -16.80 8.83
CA GLY A 196 6.26 -17.33 8.46
C GLY A 196 6.31 -18.11 7.16
N GLY A 197 5.27 -18.02 6.34
CA GLY A 197 5.24 -18.63 5.01
C GLY A 197 4.77 -20.08 4.97
N THR A 198 4.90 -20.67 3.79
CA THR A 198 4.64 -22.10 3.54
C THR A 198 5.80 -22.72 2.80
N GLN A 199 6.21 -23.93 3.22
CA GLN A 199 7.25 -24.68 2.54
C GLN A 199 6.74 -25.26 1.22
N ILE A 200 7.57 -25.25 0.18
CA ILE A 200 7.26 -25.90 -1.10
C ILE A 200 7.59 -27.39 -0.98
N GLY A 201 6.57 -28.22 -0.71
CA GLY A 201 6.76 -29.64 -0.44
C GLY A 201 7.73 -29.87 0.72
N ASN A 202 8.73 -30.75 0.54
CA ASN A 202 9.77 -31.02 1.54
C ASN A 202 11.16 -30.50 1.11
N THR A 203 11.20 -29.42 0.33
CA THR A 203 12.43 -28.95 -0.33
C THR A 203 13.37 -28.14 0.57
N GLY A 204 12.83 -27.52 1.63
CA GLY A 204 13.57 -26.54 2.42
C GLY A 204 13.41 -25.10 1.96
N ILE A 205 12.79 -24.85 0.81
CA ILE A 205 12.50 -23.51 0.26
C ILE A 205 11.05 -23.14 0.55
N TRP A 206 10.80 -21.87 0.84
CA TRP A 206 9.52 -21.35 1.31
C TRP A 206 8.95 -20.27 0.39
N VAL A 207 7.65 -20.05 0.48
CA VAL A 207 6.97 -18.88 -0.06
C VAL A 207 6.47 -18.06 1.11
N GLY A 208 6.89 -16.80 1.17
CA GLY A 208 6.44 -15.80 2.13
C GLY A 208 5.60 -14.77 1.39
N ASP A 209 6.26 -13.78 0.80
CA ASP A 209 5.66 -12.83 -0.12
C ASP A 209 5.06 -13.51 -1.35
N TYR A 210 3.86 -13.10 -1.73
CA TYR A 210 3.24 -13.48 -2.99
C TYR A 210 2.39 -12.35 -3.56
N THR A 211 2.21 -12.40 -4.87
CA THR A 211 1.16 -11.64 -5.56
C THR A 211 0.19 -12.59 -6.25
N MET A 212 -1.04 -12.14 -6.49
CA MET A 212 -2.07 -12.94 -7.13
C MET A 212 -2.83 -12.13 -8.19
N GLN A 213 -3.12 -12.76 -9.32
CA GLN A 213 -3.81 -12.17 -10.47
C GLN A 213 -4.83 -13.16 -11.08
N PRO A 214 -5.88 -12.68 -11.76
CA PRO A 214 -6.85 -13.52 -12.44
C PRO A 214 -6.32 -14.09 -13.76
N GLU A 215 -6.98 -15.14 -14.25
CA GLU A 215 -6.70 -15.80 -15.53
C GLU A 215 -6.78 -14.83 -16.71
N ASN A 216 -7.81 -13.97 -16.74
CA ASN A 216 -7.98 -12.96 -17.79
C ASN A 216 -7.32 -11.61 -17.47
N GLY A 217 -6.36 -11.58 -16.54
CA GLY A 217 -5.58 -10.39 -16.26
C GLY A 217 -4.81 -9.94 -17.50
N GLY A 218 -4.95 -8.67 -17.88
CA GLY A 218 -4.08 -8.05 -18.88
C GLY A 218 -2.75 -7.60 -18.27
N LEU A 219 -1.79 -7.21 -19.11
CA LEU A 219 -0.45 -6.79 -18.68
C LEU A 219 -0.48 -5.74 -17.55
N GLY A 220 -1.50 -4.88 -17.52
CA GLY A 220 -1.55 -3.82 -16.51
C GLY A 220 -1.76 -4.32 -15.08
N VAL A 221 -2.54 -5.37 -14.86
CA VAL A 221 -2.72 -5.99 -13.53
C VAL A 221 -1.41 -6.65 -13.09
N PHE A 222 -0.77 -7.42 -13.97
CA PHE A 222 0.52 -8.04 -13.68
C PHE A 222 1.61 -7.01 -13.36
N ALA A 223 1.66 -5.90 -14.10
CA ALA A 223 2.60 -4.83 -13.83
C ALA A 223 2.33 -4.13 -12.49
N HIS A 224 1.07 -3.92 -12.13
CA HIS A 224 0.64 -3.31 -10.87
C HIS A 224 1.03 -4.17 -9.67
N GLU A 225 0.66 -5.45 -9.68
CA GLU A 225 0.97 -6.37 -8.59
C GLU A 225 2.47 -6.55 -8.41
N TYR A 226 3.23 -6.63 -9.50
CA TYR A 226 4.69 -6.64 -9.43
C TYR A 226 5.26 -5.34 -8.86
N GLY A 227 4.55 -4.21 -9.02
CA GLY A 227 4.92 -2.93 -8.40
C GLY A 227 4.88 -2.98 -6.88
N HIS A 228 3.87 -3.65 -6.32
CA HIS A 228 3.82 -3.96 -4.88
C HIS A 228 4.96 -4.86 -4.45
N ASP A 229 5.32 -5.83 -5.29
CA ASP A 229 6.44 -6.71 -4.99
C ASP A 229 7.77 -5.95 -4.93
N LEU A 230 7.89 -4.81 -5.60
CA LEU A 230 9.02 -3.88 -5.47
C LEU A 230 8.87 -2.86 -4.33
N GLY A 231 7.79 -2.93 -3.55
CA GLY A 231 7.55 -2.09 -2.37
C GLY A 231 6.75 -0.81 -2.64
N LEU A 232 6.12 -0.66 -3.81
CA LEU A 232 5.21 0.47 -4.04
C LEU A 232 3.85 0.22 -3.37
N PRO A 233 3.23 1.22 -2.71
CA PRO A 233 1.88 1.12 -2.18
C PRO A 233 0.83 1.35 -3.28
N ASP A 234 -0.41 1.01 -2.96
CA ASP A 234 -1.56 1.50 -3.71
C ASP A 234 -1.68 3.02 -3.61
N LEU A 235 -1.94 3.66 -4.73
CA LEU A 235 -2.18 5.10 -4.82
C LEU A 235 -3.66 5.45 -5.02
N TYR A 236 -4.53 4.46 -5.29
CA TYR A 236 -5.98 4.66 -5.17
C TYR A 236 -6.43 4.69 -3.70
N ASP A 237 -7.71 4.96 -3.46
CA ASP A 237 -8.29 4.97 -2.12
C ASP A 237 -8.64 3.55 -1.69
N THR A 238 -7.87 2.98 -0.76
CA THR A 238 -7.97 1.62 -0.23
C THR A 238 -8.84 1.52 1.03
N SER A 239 -9.51 2.59 1.45
CA SER A 239 -10.24 2.65 2.73
C SER A 239 -11.45 1.71 2.86
N GLY A 240 -11.83 0.99 1.80
CA GLY A 240 -13.03 0.16 1.76
C GLY A 240 -14.35 0.94 1.82
N ARG A 241 -14.32 2.27 1.82
CA ARG A 241 -15.54 3.09 1.85
C ARG A 241 -16.27 3.01 0.51
N ALA A 242 -17.59 2.89 0.54
CA ALA A 242 -18.40 2.80 -0.67
C ALA A 242 -18.13 3.99 -1.63
N GLY A 243 -17.82 3.66 -2.89
CA GLY A 243 -17.48 4.64 -3.93
C GLY A 243 -16.22 5.46 -3.63
N ALA A 244 -15.31 4.96 -2.80
CA ALA A 244 -14.01 5.59 -2.57
C ALA A 244 -13.22 5.64 -3.88
N GLU A 245 -12.81 6.86 -4.25
CA GLU A 245 -12.05 7.13 -5.47
C GLU A 245 -11.39 8.50 -5.30
N ASN A 246 -10.10 8.60 -5.63
CA ASN A 246 -9.33 9.83 -5.51
C ASN A 246 -8.88 10.33 -6.90
N SER A 247 -8.07 11.39 -6.93
CA SER A 247 -7.64 12.03 -8.18
C SER A 247 -6.45 11.38 -8.88
N THR A 248 -5.78 10.37 -8.28
CA THR A 248 -4.65 9.70 -8.98
C THR A 248 -5.13 9.04 -10.26
N GLY A 249 -6.36 8.49 -10.26
CA GLY A 249 -7.07 8.05 -11.47
C GLY A 249 -6.19 7.22 -12.40
N PHE A 250 -6.23 7.53 -13.70
CA PHE A 250 -5.43 6.84 -14.71
C PHE A 250 -3.97 7.31 -14.80
N TRP A 251 -3.51 8.25 -13.95
CA TRP A 251 -2.15 8.82 -14.04
C TRP A 251 -1.04 7.90 -13.55
N SER A 252 -1.35 6.89 -12.73
CA SER A 252 -0.37 5.98 -12.13
C SER A 252 -0.75 4.52 -12.35
N LEU A 253 0.26 3.70 -12.66
CA LEU A 253 0.18 2.24 -12.62
C LEU A 253 -0.39 1.76 -11.29
N MET A 254 0.05 2.35 -10.16
CA MET A 254 -0.39 1.99 -8.81
C MET A 254 -1.80 2.53 -8.47
N SER A 255 -2.57 2.88 -9.49
CA SER A 255 -3.96 3.33 -9.39
C SER A 255 -4.77 2.75 -10.55
N SER A 256 -5.70 3.50 -11.15
CA SER A 256 -6.47 3.01 -12.31
C SER A 256 -5.63 2.86 -13.58
N GLY A 257 -4.37 3.32 -13.59
CA GLY A 257 -3.47 3.17 -14.74
C GLY A 257 -3.14 1.72 -15.08
N SER A 258 -3.32 0.78 -14.15
CA SER A 258 -3.26 -0.68 -14.40
C SER A 258 -4.42 -1.19 -15.26
N TRP A 259 -5.54 -0.46 -15.30
CA TRP A 259 -6.73 -0.79 -16.08
C TRP A 259 -6.82 -0.03 -17.40
N LEU A 260 -5.75 0.68 -17.80
CA LEU A 260 -5.68 1.28 -19.12
C LEU A 260 -5.66 0.22 -20.22
N GLY A 261 -5.74 0.67 -21.47
CA GLY A 261 -5.79 -0.26 -22.58
C GLY A 261 -5.60 0.36 -23.93
N THR A 262 -5.71 -0.47 -24.95
CA THR A 262 -5.54 -0.06 -26.36
C THR A 262 -6.75 0.66 -26.95
N GLY A 263 -7.82 0.84 -26.16
CA GLY A 263 -9.05 1.53 -26.55
C GLY A 263 -9.95 0.73 -27.50
N LYS A 264 -9.90 -0.61 -27.41
CA LYS A 264 -10.56 -1.54 -28.35
C LYS A 264 -11.60 -2.41 -27.65
N ASP A 265 -11.26 -3.69 -27.45
CA ASP A 265 -12.18 -4.76 -27.05
C ASP A 265 -11.86 -5.31 -25.64
N ALA A 266 -11.06 -4.57 -24.85
CA ALA A 266 -10.76 -4.88 -23.46
C ALA A 266 -10.29 -3.62 -22.71
N ILE A 267 -10.40 -3.66 -21.37
CA ILE A 267 -9.67 -2.80 -20.45
C ILE A 267 -8.62 -3.62 -19.68
N GLY A 268 -7.56 -2.97 -19.21
CA GLY A 268 -6.43 -3.63 -18.52
C GLY A 268 -5.44 -4.35 -19.44
N ASP A 269 -5.66 -4.37 -20.76
CA ASP A 269 -4.77 -5.03 -21.73
C ASP A 269 -3.41 -4.33 -21.90
N MET A 270 -3.29 -3.05 -21.46
CA MET A 270 -2.04 -2.30 -21.51
C MET A 270 -1.95 -1.26 -20.38
N PRO A 271 -0.91 -1.25 -19.54
CA PRO A 271 -0.77 -0.25 -18.48
C PRO A 271 -0.40 1.14 -18.98
N GLY A 272 -0.63 2.14 -18.12
CA GLY A 272 0.04 3.43 -18.17
C GLY A 272 1.48 3.39 -17.64
N ASP A 273 2.23 4.47 -17.82
CA ASP A 273 3.60 4.55 -17.31
C ASP A 273 3.60 4.84 -15.79
N MET A 274 4.70 4.49 -15.12
CA MET A 274 4.90 4.83 -13.70
C MET A 274 5.13 6.33 -13.55
N THR A 275 4.62 6.90 -12.47
CA THR A 275 4.80 8.32 -12.15
C THR A 275 6.24 8.61 -11.74
N ALA A 276 6.61 9.90 -11.71
CA ALA A 276 7.86 10.34 -11.13
C ALA A 276 8.01 9.90 -9.66
N TRP A 277 6.92 9.84 -8.90
CA TRP A 277 6.97 9.39 -7.50
C TRP A 277 7.32 7.90 -7.41
N ASP A 278 6.63 7.06 -8.20
CA ASP A 278 6.90 5.60 -8.25
C ASP A 278 8.38 5.34 -8.60
N LYS A 279 8.88 5.99 -9.65
CA LYS A 279 10.28 5.89 -10.09
C LYS A 279 11.26 6.44 -9.06
N LEU A 280 10.86 7.43 -8.26
CA LEU A 280 11.70 7.98 -7.19
C LEU A 280 11.86 6.95 -6.07
N GLN A 281 10.77 6.31 -5.63
CA GLN A 281 10.82 5.28 -4.58
C GLN A 281 11.68 4.09 -5.00
N LEU A 282 11.58 3.69 -6.27
CA LEU A 282 12.37 2.58 -6.82
C LEU A 282 13.82 2.95 -7.20
N GLY A 283 14.23 4.22 -7.01
CA GLY A 283 15.57 4.68 -7.37
C GLY A 283 15.85 4.75 -8.88
N TRP A 284 14.82 4.77 -9.72
CA TRP A 284 14.93 4.77 -11.19
C TRP A 284 14.86 6.17 -11.81
N LEU A 285 14.33 7.14 -11.06
CA LEU A 285 14.07 8.50 -11.53
C LEU A 285 15.35 9.31 -11.74
N ASN A 286 15.47 9.92 -12.92
CA ASN A 286 16.40 11.03 -13.16
C ASN A 286 15.68 12.37 -12.96
N TYR A 287 16.08 13.15 -11.95
CA TYR A 287 15.39 14.37 -11.57
C TYR A 287 16.34 15.51 -11.20
N GLU A 288 15.83 16.73 -11.32
CA GLU A 288 16.44 17.92 -10.74
C GLU A 288 15.75 18.33 -9.43
N LYS A 289 16.44 19.12 -8.60
CA LYS A 289 15.91 19.67 -7.35
C LYS A 289 15.69 21.17 -7.44
N ALA A 290 14.65 21.65 -6.78
CA ALA A 290 14.38 23.07 -6.54
C ALA A 290 13.89 23.26 -5.10
N LYS A 291 13.75 24.52 -4.67
CA LYS A 291 13.27 24.87 -3.34
C LYS A 291 12.08 25.82 -3.42
N ALA A 292 11.11 25.63 -2.53
CA ALA A 292 9.96 26.51 -2.35
C ALA A 292 10.37 27.99 -2.33
N ALA A 293 9.55 28.81 -2.97
CA ALA A 293 9.69 30.27 -3.06
C ALA A 293 11.07 30.79 -3.54
N THR A 294 11.93 29.93 -4.11
CA THR A 294 13.30 30.28 -4.51
C THR A 294 13.41 30.26 -6.04
N PRO A 295 13.78 31.39 -6.68
CA PRO A 295 13.88 31.44 -8.14
C PRO A 295 14.86 30.43 -8.74
N SER A 296 14.37 29.55 -9.61
CA SER A 296 15.19 28.61 -10.39
C SER A 296 14.52 28.30 -11.74
N ARG A 297 15.30 27.80 -12.72
CA ARG A 297 14.82 27.43 -14.06
C ARG A 297 15.28 26.03 -14.39
N HIS A 298 14.37 25.22 -14.92
CA HIS A 298 14.60 23.80 -15.21
C HIS A 298 14.01 23.46 -16.56
N LYS A 299 14.63 22.51 -17.26
CA LYS A 299 14.13 21.97 -18.52
C LYS A 299 13.98 20.47 -18.39
N LEU A 300 12.75 19.99 -18.45
CA LEU A 300 12.42 18.58 -18.30
C LEU A 300 12.28 17.91 -19.67
N GLY A 301 12.62 16.63 -19.71
CA GLY A 301 12.32 15.71 -20.80
C GLY A 301 10.89 15.21 -20.68
N VAL A 302 10.64 14.00 -21.16
CA VAL A 302 9.36 13.29 -20.94
C VAL A 302 9.50 12.42 -19.68
N ALA A 303 8.42 12.16 -18.95
CA ALA A 303 8.47 11.46 -17.66
C ALA A 303 8.74 9.95 -17.79
N GLU A 304 8.42 9.38 -18.94
CA GLU A 304 8.25 7.95 -19.16
C GLU A 304 9.61 7.22 -19.20
N TYR A 305 10.65 7.84 -19.74
CA TYR A 305 11.99 7.25 -19.84
C TYR A 305 13.09 8.30 -19.86
N ASN A 306 14.33 7.86 -19.60
CA ASN A 306 15.48 8.74 -19.57
C ASN A 306 15.76 9.41 -20.92
N THR A 307 15.94 10.73 -20.87
CA THR A 307 16.41 11.54 -21.99
C THR A 307 17.66 12.31 -21.57
N LYS A 308 18.18 13.18 -22.45
CA LYS A 308 19.24 14.14 -22.07
C LYS A 308 18.81 15.14 -20.99
N ASN A 309 17.50 15.38 -20.83
CA ASN A 309 16.93 16.25 -19.81
C ASN A 309 16.30 15.37 -18.71
N PRO A 310 16.28 15.83 -17.45
CA PRO A 310 15.64 15.13 -16.33
C PRO A 310 14.16 14.82 -16.60
N GLN A 311 13.66 13.70 -16.08
CA GLN A 311 12.26 13.27 -16.20
C GLN A 311 11.33 14.14 -15.34
N ALA A 312 11.81 14.59 -14.18
CA ALA A 312 11.01 15.36 -13.23
C ALA A 312 11.81 16.43 -12.47
N LEU A 313 11.08 17.31 -11.80
CA LEU A 313 11.59 18.27 -10.84
C LEU A 313 10.99 17.98 -9.46
N VAL A 314 11.84 17.81 -8.45
CA VAL A 314 11.43 17.70 -7.03
C VAL A 314 11.64 19.05 -6.36
N VAL A 315 10.54 19.71 -5.96
CA VAL A 315 10.56 20.99 -5.24
C VAL A 315 10.41 20.73 -3.75
N GLU A 316 11.49 20.95 -2.99
CA GLU A 316 11.51 20.82 -1.54
C GLU A 316 10.74 21.97 -0.88
N LEU A 317 9.80 21.62 0.01
CA LEU A 317 8.96 22.57 0.73
C LEU A 317 9.37 22.64 2.21
N PRO A 318 9.03 23.72 2.93
CA PRO A 318 9.14 23.72 4.39
C PRO A 318 8.36 22.55 4.98
N LYS A 319 8.87 21.93 6.05
CA LYS A 319 8.18 20.81 6.70
C LYS A 319 6.79 21.21 7.19
N LYS A 320 5.82 20.31 7.05
CA LYS A 320 4.45 20.45 7.55
C LYS A 320 4.44 20.08 9.03
N LYS A 321 3.92 20.96 9.88
CA LYS A 321 3.64 20.63 11.28
C LYS A 321 2.28 19.96 11.36
N VAL A 322 2.22 18.76 11.93
CA VAL A 322 0.96 18.04 12.15
C VAL A 322 0.85 17.74 13.64
N THR A 323 -0.30 18.10 14.21
CA THR A 323 -0.62 17.82 15.62
C THR A 323 -1.56 16.63 15.68
N THR A 324 -1.12 15.56 16.32
CA THR A 324 -1.91 14.33 16.51
C THR A 324 -2.44 14.29 17.95
N PRO A 325 -3.76 14.39 18.16
CA PRO A 325 -4.34 14.21 19.48
C PRO A 325 -4.22 12.76 19.92
N ILE A 326 -3.68 12.53 21.12
CA ILE A 326 -3.56 11.21 21.73
C ILE A 326 -4.71 11.04 22.73
N VAL A 327 -4.50 11.44 23.98
CA VAL A 327 -5.50 11.48 25.04
C VAL A 327 -5.06 12.50 26.09
N LYS A 328 -5.97 13.19 26.74
CA LYS A 328 -5.61 14.08 27.86
C LYS A 328 -5.04 13.25 29.02
N PRO A 329 -3.87 13.59 29.61
CA PRO A 329 -3.31 12.89 30.77
C PRO A 329 -4.34 12.68 31.88
N ALA A 330 -4.28 11.53 32.57
CA ALA A 330 -5.23 11.19 33.62
C ALA A 330 -5.10 12.14 34.82
N GLN A 331 -3.89 12.59 35.10
CA GLN A 331 -3.55 13.69 35.99
C GLN A 331 -2.42 14.55 35.41
N GLY A 332 -2.10 15.66 36.07
CA GLY A 332 -0.95 16.48 35.66
C GLY A 332 -1.04 17.06 34.25
N ALA A 333 0.12 17.26 33.63
CA ALA A 333 0.30 17.81 32.30
C ALA A 333 0.94 16.83 31.31
N THR A 334 1.49 15.71 31.78
CA THR A 334 2.25 14.74 30.98
C THR A 334 1.91 13.30 31.32
N GLN A 335 2.19 12.39 30.39
CA GLN A 335 1.99 10.95 30.51
C GLN A 335 3.06 10.20 29.72
N TRP A 336 3.36 8.94 30.08
CA TRP A 336 4.16 8.06 29.24
C TRP A 336 3.35 7.64 28.01
N TRP A 337 4.00 7.56 26.85
CA TRP A 337 3.40 7.14 25.60
C TRP A 337 4.33 6.23 24.82
N SER A 338 3.76 5.17 24.23
CA SER A 338 4.48 4.09 23.55
C SER A 338 5.08 4.46 22.21
N ASN A 339 4.79 5.67 21.71
CA ASN A 339 4.85 6.01 20.30
C ASN A 339 3.77 5.31 19.46
N MET A 340 3.65 5.70 18.19
CA MET A 340 2.81 5.08 17.17
C MET A 340 3.60 4.86 15.88
N GLY A 341 3.28 3.81 15.14
CA GLY A 341 4.00 3.43 13.91
C GLY A 341 3.97 1.93 13.66
N ASP A 342 4.31 1.55 12.44
CA ASP A 342 4.40 0.16 12.02
C ASP A 342 5.79 -0.40 12.42
N ASP A 343 5.93 -1.72 12.54
CA ASP A 343 7.15 -2.46 12.89
C ASP A 343 7.83 -2.04 14.21
N LEU A 344 7.07 -1.54 15.18
CA LEU A 344 7.61 -1.06 16.47
C LEU A 344 7.87 -2.21 17.44
N LYS A 345 8.95 -2.08 18.24
CA LYS A 345 9.29 -2.94 19.39
C LYS A 345 9.68 -2.10 20.59
N ASN A 346 8.79 -1.20 20.99
CA ASN A 346 9.07 -0.19 22.00
C ASN A 346 8.87 -0.74 23.41
N THR A 347 9.76 -0.37 24.34
CA THR A 347 9.69 -0.83 25.73
C THR A 347 9.90 0.30 26.74
N LEU A 348 9.25 0.16 27.89
CA LEU A 348 9.49 0.95 29.09
C LEU A 348 9.70 -0.01 30.27
N SER A 349 10.93 -0.10 30.80
CA SER A 349 11.29 -1.12 31.80
C SER A 349 11.92 -0.55 33.06
N ARG A 350 11.76 -1.28 34.18
CA ARG A 350 12.28 -0.89 35.50
C ARG A 350 12.52 -2.12 36.38
N SER A 351 13.60 -2.08 37.17
CA SER A 351 13.85 -3.08 38.22
C SER A 351 13.04 -2.81 39.48
N VAL A 352 12.50 -3.86 40.10
CA VAL A 352 11.73 -3.83 41.34
C VAL A 352 12.29 -4.86 42.33
N ASP A 353 12.60 -4.41 43.55
CA ASP A 353 13.08 -5.28 44.63
C ASP A 353 11.92 -5.66 45.57
N LEU A 354 11.42 -6.89 45.45
CA LEU A 354 10.39 -7.46 46.32
C LEU A 354 11.00 -8.31 47.45
N THR A 355 12.31 -8.21 47.70
CA THR A 355 12.96 -8.98 48.77
C THR A 355 12.31 -8.67 50.12
N GLY A 356 11.90 -9.71 50.85
CA GLY A 356 11.22 -9.57 52.14
C GLY A 356 9.77 -9.07 52.07
N LYS A 357 9.18 -8.98 50.86
CA LYS A 357 7.76 -8.64 50.67
C LYS A 357 6.90 -9.89 50.53
N SER A 358 5.62 -9.79 50.89
CA SER A 358 4.67 -10.91 50.83
C SER A 358 3.58 -10.75 49.78
N LYS A 359 3.17 -9.50 49.48
CA LYS A 359 2.22 -9.15 48.43
C LYS A 359 2.71 -7.95 47.66
N ALA A 360 2.44 -7.92 46.35
CA ALA A 360 2.76 -6.78 45.52
C ALA A 360 1.83 -6.65 44.31
N ALA A 361 1.64 -5.43 43.83
CA ALA A 361 0.88 -5.15 42.62
C ALA A 361 1.47 -3.97 41.86
N LEU A 362 1.45 -4.05 40.53
CA LEU A 362 1.67 -2.94 39.61
C LEU A 362 0.30 -2.36 39.23
N THR A 363 0.12 -1.05 39.38
CA THR A 363 -1.10 -0.34 39.01
C THR A 363 -0.78 0.90 38.18
N LEU A 364 -1.69 1.29 37.30
CA LEU A 364 -1.58 2.50 36.48
C LEU A 364 -2.95 2.91 35.91
N ASP A 365 -3.05 4.16 35.47
CA ASP A 365 -4.04 4.61 34.51
C ASP A 365 -3.51 4.32 33.10
N GLY A 366 -4.21 3.46 32.35
CA GLY A 366 -3.85 3.12 30.97
C GLY A 366 -4.91 3.53 29.96
N TRP A 367 -4.50 4.13 28.85
CA TRP A 367 -5.33 4.37 27.67
C TRP A 367 -4.67 3.73 26.46
N TRP A 368 -5.45 3.08 25.59
CA TRP A 368 -4.95 2.51 24.35
C TRP A 368 -5.92 2.70 23.18
N ASP A 369 -5.32 2.85 22.02
CA ASP A 369 -5.91 2.83 20.68
C ASP A 369 -4.91 2.05 19.81
N ILE A 370 -5.14 0.74 19.69
CA ILE A 370 -4.22 -0.27 19.18
C ILE A 370 -5.01 -1.10 18.15
N GLU A 371 -4.40 -1.45 17.02
CA GLU A 371 -5.07 -2.28 16.01
C GLU A 371 -5.52 -3.61 16.63
N GLU A 372 -6.80 -3.92 16.50
CA GLU A 372 -7.42 -5.08 17.14
C GLU A 372 -6.91 -6.38 16.52
N GLU A 373 -6.36 -7.27 17.35
CA GLU A 373 -5.81 -8.59 16.98
C GLU A 373 -4.48 -8.60 16.20
N TYR A 374 -3.96 -7.45 15.78
CA TYR A 374 -2.68 -7.33 15.07
C TYR A 374 -1.58 -6.70 15.94
N ASP A 375 -1.91 -5.59 16.60
CA ASP A 375 -1.00 -4.87 17.48
C ASP A 375 -1.30 -5.15 18.96
N TYR A 376 -0.26 -5.08 19.79
CA TYR A 376 -0.36 -5.46 21.19
C TYR A 376 0.53 -4.63 22.14
N LEU A 377 0.00 -4.34 23.33
CA LEU A 377 0.80 -3.93 24.49
C LEU A 377 0.81 -5.04 25.55
N TYR A 378 2.01 -5.51 25.90
CA TYR A 378 2.23 -6.49 26.95
C TYR A 378 2.78 -5.81 28.22
N ALA A 379 2.22 -6.13 29.38
CA ALA A 379 2.87 -5.94 30.67
C ALA A 379 3.59 -7.23 31.04
N GLU A 380 4.91 -7.18 31.18
CA GLU A 380 5.75 -8.37 31.31
C GLU A 380 6.69 -8.26 32.51
N VAL A 381 7.08 -9.42 33.03
CA VAL A 381 8.03 -9.55 34.13
C VAL A 381 9.16 -10.50 33.76
N SER A 382 10.36 -10.20 34.25
CA SER A 382 11.55 -11.04 34.16
C SER A 382 12.11 -11.29 35.56
N THR A 383 12.62 -12.50 35.78
CA THR A 383 13.33 -12.89 37.01
C THR A 383 14.81 -13.21 36.77
N ASP A 384 15.31 -12.96 35.56
CA ASP A 384 16.65 -13.37 35.09
C ASP A 384 17.42 -12.21 34.42
N GLY A 385 17.10 -10.97 34.81
CA GLY A 385 17.80 -9.78 34.30
C GLY A 385 17.38 -9.40 32.87
N GLY A 386 16.17 -9.74 32.47
CA GLY A 386 15.60 -9.42 31.16
C GLY A 386 15.96 -10.41 30.05
N ALA A 387 16.53 -11.58 30.36
CA ALA A 387 16.84 -12.61 29.37
C ALA A 387 15.57 -13.33 28.89
N GLN A 388 14.61 -13.56 29.78
CA GLN A 388 13.28 -14.10 29.48
C GLN A 388 12.20 -13.21 30.09
N TRP A 389 11.06 -13.10 29.39
CA TRP A 389 9.94 -12.27 29.79
C TRP A 389 8.65 -13.08 29.77
N THR A 390 7.83 -12.91 30.80
CA THR A 390 6.51 -13.55 30.91
C THR A 390 5.44 -12.47 31.01
N ALA A 391 4.41 -12.56 30.16
CA ALA A 391 3.25 -11.67 30.24
C ALA A 391 2.50 -11.87 31.57
N LEU A 392 2.15 -10.77 32.22
CA LEU A 392 1.38 -10.75 33.46
C LEU A 392 -0.12 -10.81 33.14
N ASP A 393 -0.84 -11.70 33.82
CA ASP A 393 -2.29 -11.59 33.89
C ASP A 393 -2.66 -10.30 34.65
N GLY A 394 -3.75 -9.66 34.25
CA GLY A 394 -4.16 -8.37 34.83
C GLY A 394 -5.62 -8.06 34.55
N THR A 395 -6.05 -6.90 35.06
CA THR A 395 -7.41 -6.39 34.85
C THR A 395 -7.40 -4.95 34.36
N ALA A 396 -8.41 -4.59 33.57
CA ALA A 396 -8.77 -3.23 33.19
C ALA A 396 -10.16 -2.91 33.75
N ASP A 397 -10.27 -1.90 34.62
CA ASP A 397 -11.49 -1.60 35.40
C ASP A 397 -12.08 -2.83 36.12
N GLY A 398 -11.21 -3.75 36.55
CA GLY A 398 -11.59 -5.01 37.21
C GLY A 398 -12.02 -6.15 36.29
N ALA A 399 -12.13 -5.94 34.98
CA ALA A 399 -12.36 -7.00 34.01
C ALA A 399 -11.02 -7.63 33.57
N PRO A 400 -10.91 -8.97 33.41
CA PRO A 400 -9.69 -9.60 32.91
C PRO A 400 -9.27 -9.08 31.53
N ILE A 401 -7.97 -8.85 31.35
CA ILE A 401 -7.39 -8.50 30.04
C ILE A 401 -7.43 -9.73 29.12
N THR A 402 -7.66 -9.51 27.82
CA THR A 402 -7.71 -10.56 26.80
C THR A 402 -6.34 -11.19 26.54
N LYS A 403 -6.34 -12.28 25.77
CA LYS A 403 -5.13 -12.99 25.36
C LYS A 403 -4.97 -12.91 23.85
N ASP A 404 -3.73 -12.81 23.40
CA ASP A 404 -3.39 -12.96 21.98
C ASP A 404 -3.59 -14.41 21.51
N ALA A 405 -3.41 -14.65 20.21
CA ALA A 405 -3.50 -15.99 19.62
C ALA A 405 -2.45 -16.97 20.19
N GLY A 406 -1.36 -16.47 20.78
CA GLY A 406 -0.34 -17.26 21.48
C GLY A 406 -0.68 -17.59 22.93
N GLY A 407 -1.79 -17.06 23.46
CA GLY A 407 -2.23 -17.24 24.84
C GLY A 407 -1.56 -16.31 25.86
N ALA A 408 -0.79 -15.31 25.40
CA ALA A 408 -0.20 -14.29 26.26
C ALA A 408 -1.18 -13.14 26.50
N THR A 409 -1.27 -12.67 27.74
CA THR A 409 -2.18 -11.57 28.13
C THR A 409 -1.65 -10.24 27.60
N ALA A 410 -2.49 -9.50 26.86
CA ALA A 410 -2.10 -8.28 26.18
C ALA A 410 -3.29 -7.33 25.95
N LEU A 411 -3.02 -6.02 25.90
CA LEU A 411 -4.00 -5.04 25.46
C LEU A 411 -3.99 -4.94 23.93
N THR A 412 -5.17 -4.90 23.34
CA THR A 412 -5.42 -4.67 21.91
C THR A 412 -6.77 -3.95 21.75
N GLY A 413 -7.06 -3.40 20.58
CA GLY A 413 -8.28 -2.63 20.31
C GLY A 413 -8.29 -1.21 20.91
N VAL A 414 -9.47 -0.65 21.15
CA VAL A 414 -9.63 0.74 21.62
C VAL A 414 -10.30 0.80 23.00
N SER A 415 -9.64 1.43 23.97
CA SER A 415 -10.16 1.61 25.33
C SER A 415 -11.24 2.69 25.47
N GLY A 416 -11.22 3.68 24.57
CA GLY A 416 -12.10 4.86 24.55
C GLY A 416 -11.81 5.92 25.62
N ALA A 417 -11.38 5.51 26.82
CA ALA A 417 -10.99 6.39 27.93
C ALA A 417 -9.95 5.66 28.79
N PHE A 418 -9.28 6.41 29.68
CA PHE A 418 -8.39 5.81 30.67
C PHE A 418 -9.09 4.73 31.51
N LYS A 419 -8.38 3.63 31.71
CA LYS A 419 -8.79 2.44 32.46
C LYS A 419 -7.83 2.24 33.62
N LYS A 420 -8.37 1.80 34.77
CA LYS A 420 -7.54 1.39 35.89
C LYS A 420 -6.97 0.01 35.61
N LEU A 421 -5.68 -0.05 35.30
CA LEU A 421 -4.95 -1.28 35.06
C LEU A 421 -4.32 -1.78 36.37
N ALA A 422 -4.44 -3.08 36.63
CA ALA A 422 -3.84 -3.72 37.79
C ALA A 422 -3.29 -5.11 37.44
N TYR A 423 -2.02 -5.34 37.80
CA TYR A 423 -1.29 -6.58 37.58
C TYR A 423 -0.74 -7.10 38.92
N PRO A 424 -1.22 -8.26 39.42
CA PRO A 424 -0.69 -8.85 40.64
C PRO A 424 0.75 -9.34 40.43
N LEU A 425 1.61 -9.08 41.42
CA LEU A 425 3.01 -9.50 41.43
C LEU A 425 3.31 -10.49 42.57
N ASP A 426 2.28 -11.02 43.24
CA ASP A 426 2.40 -11.93 44.39
C ASP A 426 3.23 -13.19 44.07
N ALA A 427 3.16 -13.70 42.83
CA ALA A 427 3.97 -14.84 42.38
C ALA A 427 5.49 -14.58 42.38
N TYR A 428 5.88 -13.31 42.48
CA TYR A 428 7.26 -12.83 42.45
C TYR A 428 7.71 -12.25 43.81
N ALA A 429 6.86 -12.34 44.83
CA ALA A 429 7.19 -11.92 46.19
C ALA A 429 8.51 -12.55 46.68
N GLY A 430 9.35 -11.76 47.35
CA GLY A 430 10.66 -12.20 47.84
C GLY A 430 11.80 -12.19 46.81
N LYS A 431 11.54 -11.82 45.54
CA LYS A 431 12.55 -11.80 44.47
C LYS A 431 12.89 -10.37 44.03
N LYS A 432 14.04 -10.23 43.36
CA LYS A 432 14.30 -9.08 42.49
C LYS A 432 13.80 -9.40 41.10
N ILE A 433 13.02 -8.51 40.52
CA ILE A 433 12.42 -8.67 39.20
C ILE A 433 12.65 -7.43 38.35
N ASP A 434 12.52 -7.59 37.04
CA ASP A 434 12.33 -6.48 36.12
C ASP A 434 10.91 -6.51 35.59
N ILE A 435 10.26 -5.35 35.53
CA ILE A 435 8.97 -5.17 34.87
C ILE A 435 9.18 -4.38 33.57
N ARG A 436 8.35 -4.63 32.56
CA ARG A 436 8.29 -3.78 31.37
C ARG A 436 6.90 -3.69 30.78
N PHE A 437 6.63 -2.59 30.11
CA PHE A 437 5.62 -2.51 29.06
C PHE A 437 6.32 -2.70 27.71
N ARG A 438 5.76 -3.53 26.84
CA ARG A 438 6.25 -3.75 25.46
C ARG A 438 5.12 -3.51 24.47
N TYR A 439 5.25 -2.45 23.68
CA TYR A 439 4.36 -2.17 22.55
C TYR A 439 4.97 -2.75 21.27
N GLN A 440 4.22 -3.65 20.64
CA GLN A 440 4.61 -4.38 19.43
C GLN A 440 3.57 -4.13 18.35
N THR A 441 4.01 -3.67 17.18
CA THR A 441 3.15 -3.52 16.00
C THR A 441 3.62 -4.38 14.83
N ASP A 442 2.72 -4.68 13.91
CA ASP A 442 3.04 -5.35 12.64
C ASP A 442 3.40 -4.33 11.54
N GLY A 443 3.54 -4.80 10.29
CA GLY A 443 3.97 -3.97 9.15
C GLY A 443 2.85 -3.12 8.52
N GLY A 444 1.64 -3.12 9.08
CA GLY A 444 0.48 -2.40 8.56
C GLY A 444 -0.26 -1.62 9.65
N VAL A 445 -1.01 -0.60 9.22
CA VAL A 445 -2.11 0.05 9.99
C VAL A 445 -1.83 0.32 11.49
N ALA A 446 -0.80 1.10 11.82
CA ALA A 446 -0.65 1.52 13.22
C ALA A 446 -1.70 2.56 13.69
N GLN A 447 -2.32 2.27 14.84
CA GLN A 447 -3.14 3.22 15.61
C GLN A 447 -2.29 4.11 16.52
N LYS A 448 -2.91 4.88 17.43
CA LYS A 448 -2.21 5.89 18.26
C LYS A 448 -1.39 5.31 19.42
N GLY A 449 -1.43 4.00 19.64
CA GLY A 449 -0.62 3.29 20.62
C GLY A 449 -1.21 3.33 22.03
N PHE A 450 -0.34 3.36 23.03
CA PHE A 450 -0.66 3.26 24.45
C PHE A 450 -0.11 4.44 25.24
N ALA A 451 -0.92 4.96 26.16
CA ALA A 451 -0.51 5.95 27.14
C ALA A 451 -0.70 5.42 28.57
N ALA A 452 0.28 5.72 29.44
CA ALA A 452 0.29 5.34 30.85
C ALA A 452 0.56 6.54 31.74
N ASP A 453 -0.20 6.63 32.83
CA ASP A 453 -0.09 7.63 33.88
C ASP A 453 -0.30 6.96 35.24
N ASP A 454 0.09 7.63 36.34
CA ASP A 454 -0.02 7.15 37.72
C ASP A 454 0.55 5.74 37.95
N ILE A 455 1.72 5.44 37.36
CA ILE A 455 2.33 4.11 37.44
C ILE A 455 2.90 3.91 38.84
N ALA A 456 2.44 2.89 39.56
CA ALA A 456 2.90 2.57 40.89
C ALA A 456 3.11 1.07 41.09
N VAL A 457 4.13 0.71 41.86
CA VAL A 457 4.21 -0.61 42.48
C VAL A 457 4.03 -0.45 43.98
N THR A 458 3.03 -1.14 44.53
CA THR A 458 2.80 -1.23 45.97
C THR A 458 3.14 -2.63 46.45
N ALA A 459 3.78 -2.72 47.61
CA ALA A 459 4.10 -3.99 48.26
C ALA A 459 3.78 -3.93 49.75
N ASP A 460 3.07 -4.94 50.27
CA ASP A 460 2.58 -5.02 51.65
C ASP A 460 1.86 -3.73 52.12
N GLY A 461 1.13 -3.08 51.21
CA GLY A 461 0.35 -1.86 51.48
C GLY A 461 1.14 -0.55 51.43
N ALA A 462 2.45 -0.57 51.12
CA ALA A 462 3.27 0.62 50.97
C ALA A 462 3.78 0.78 49.51
N PRO A 463 3.85 2.00 48.96
CA PRO A 463 4.43 2.24 47.64
C PRO A 463 5.94 1.95 47.66
N LEU A 464 6.42 1.15 46.71
CA LEU A 464 7.84 0.99 46.39
C LEU A 464 8.31 2.08 45.44
N PHE A 465 7.46 2.46 44.48
CA PHE A 465 7.62 3.66 43.67
C PHE A 465 6.25 4.13 43.14
N ALA A 466 6.20 5.39 42.73
CA ALA A 466 5.11 6.01 41.98
C ALA A 466 5.70 6.95 40.92
N ASP A 467 5.09 7.04 39.74
CA ASP A 467 5.47 7.91 38.62
C ASP A 467 4.21 8.44 37.93
N ASP A 468 3.98 9.75 38.09
CA ASP A 468 2.91 10.52 37.44
C ASP A 468 3.38 11.19 36.14
N ALA A 469 4.54 10.80 35.62
CA ALA A 469 5.20 11.32 34.42
C ALA A 469 5.60 12.81 34.43
N GLU A 470 5.22 13.60 35.44
CA GLU A 470 5.47 15.05 35.52
C GLU A 470 6.96 15.41 35.64
N THR A 471 7.73 14.55 36.31
CA THR A 471 9.17 14.74 36.50
C THR A 471 9.91 13.44 36.29
N GLU A 472 11.18 13.50 35.87
CA GLU A 472 11.96 12.29 35.59
C GLU A 472 12.14 11.46 36.87
N VAL A 473 11.48 10.29 36.91
CA VAL A 473 11.61 9.35 38.03
C VAL A 473 12.72 8.36 37.69
N ALA A 474 13.83 8.46 38.42
CA ALA A 474 15.01 7.61 38.21
C ALA A 474 14.64 6.11 38.29
N GLY A 475 15.17 5.31 37.35
CA GLY A 475 15.04 3.85 37.32
C GLY A 475 14.23 3.29 36.14
N TRP A 476 13.59 4.15 35.33
CA TRP A 476 13.05 3.72 34.04
C TRP A 476 14.15 3.66 32.97
N THR A 477 14.07 2.64 32.13
CA THR A 477 14.81 2.53 30.87
C THR A 477 13.79 2.55 29.73
N SER A 478 13.82 3.60 28.91
CA SER A 478 12.93 3.73 27.75
C SER A 478 13.67 3.34 26.46
N LYS A 479 12.98 2.56 25.64
CA LYS A 479 13.29 2.34 24.22
C LYS A 479 12.04 2.66 23.41
N GLY A 480 11.96 3.86 22.84
CA GLY A 480 10.85 4.33 22.01
C GLY A 480 9.66 4.93 22.77
N PHE A 481 9.50 4.65 24.07
CA PHE A 481 8.54 5.38 24.91
C PHE A 481 9.02 6.82 25.16
N SER A 482 8.08 7.76 25.23
CA SER A 482 8.37 9.16 25.51
C SER A 482 7.33 9.75 26.46
N ARG A 483 7.58 10.95 26.98
CA ARG A 483 6.61 11.70 27.78
C ARG A 483 5.99 12.80 26.96
N ILE A 484 4.66 12.82 26.91
CA ILE A 484 3.89 13.74 26.08
C ILE A 484 2.76 14.37 26.88
N GLY A 485 2.20 15.48 26.38
CA GLY A 485 0.92 16.02 26.88
C GLY A 485 -0.27 15.31 26.24
N GLU A 486 -1.34 16.05 25.95
CA GLU A 486 -2.54 15.47 25.32
C GLU A 486 -2.41 15.20 23.81
N ALA A 487 -1.36 15.73 23.19
CA ALA A 487 -1.08 15.62 21.77
C ALA A 487 0.43 15.67 21.52
N ILE A 488 0.82 15.15 20.36
CA ILE A 488 2.18 15.32 19.81
C ILE A 488 2.13 16.28 18.62
N THR A 489 3.26 16.89 18.30
CA THR A 489 3.40 17.68 17.08
C THR A 489 4.71 17.34 16.42
N ASP A 490 4.62 16.78 15.22
CA ASP A 490 5.75 16.35 14.42
C ASP A 490 5.89 17.18 13.15
N GLU A 491 7.13 17.22 12.62
CA GLU A 491 7.46 17.92 11.38
C GLU A 491 7.72 16.94 10.24
N TYR A 492 6.83 16.94 9.26
CA TYR A 492 6.87 16.03 8.12
C TYR A 492 7.41 16.71 6.86
N PRO A 493 8.39 16.11 6.16
CA PRO A 493 8.75 16.54 4.82
C PRO A 493 7.55 16.60 3.86
N GLN A 494 7.59 17.54 2.94
CA GLN A 494 6.60 17.65 1.87
C GLN A 494 7.26 18.24 0.62
N TYR A 495 6.72 17.86 -0.54
CA TYR A 495 7.31 18.16 -1.85
C TYR A 495 6.23 18.47 -2.89
N TYR A 496 6.62 19.19 -3.94
CA TYR A 496 5.94 19.08 -5.23
C TYR A 496 6.82 18.28 -6.19
N LEU A 497 6.23 17.32 -6.91
CA LEU A 497 6.91 16.64 -8.02
C LEU A 497 6.27 17.10 -9.33
N ALA A 498 7.05 17.73 -10.20
CA ALA A 498 6.57 18.19 -11.51
C ALA A 498 7.17 17.32 -12.62
N GLU A 499 6.32 16.72 -13.45
CA GLU A 499 6.70 15.82 -14.53
C GLU A 499 5.98 16.16 -15.83
N ASN A 500 6.62 15.90 -16.97
CA ASN A 500 6.07 16.20 -18.29
C ASN A 500 5.49 14.94 -18.92
N ARG A 501 4.16 14.81 -18.86
CA ARG A 501 3.41 13.64 -19.35
C ARG A 501 3.02 13.82 -20.80
N GLN A 502 3.36 12.84 -21.64
CA GLN A 502 3.11 12.86 -23.08
C GLN A 502 2.66 11.48 -23.57
N TYR A 503 1.96 11.40 -24.70
CA TYR A 503 1.55 10.13 -25.32
C TYR A 503 2.73 9.40 -25.97
N VAL A 504 3.70 8.98 -25.16
CA VAL A 504 4.89 8.24 -25.55
C VAL A 504 5.07 7.08 -24.57
N SER A 505 5.81 6.04 -24.97
CA SER A 505 5.96 4.86 -24.08
C SER A 505 4.58 4.29 -23.72
N TYR A 506 4.42 3.80 -22.48
CA TYR A 506 3.15 3.28 -21.97
C TYR A 506 2.09 4.38 -21.75
N ASP A 507 2.49 5.65 -21.61
CA ASP A 507 1.54 6.78 -21.56
C ASP A 507 0.88 7.09 -22.91
N ALA A 508 1.27 6.43 -24.02
CA ALA A 508 0.44 6.41 -25.22
C ALA A 508 -0.98 5.88 -24.95
N THR A 509 -1.15 5.05 -23.92
CA THR A 509 -2.46 4.59 -23.47
C THR A 509 -3.29 5.70 -22.84
N LEU A 510 -2.73 6.80 -22.35
CA LEU A 510 -3.51 7.91 -21.80
C LEU A 510 -4.37 8.62 -22.86
N GLU A 511 -4.04 8.48 -24.15
CA GLU A 511 -4.83 9.06 -25.24
C GLU A 511 -6.13 8.28 -25.49
N VAL A 512 -6.11 6.96 -25.31
CA VAL A 512 -7.17 6.04 -25.79
C VAL A 512 -7.67 5.05 -24.76
N GLY A 513 -6.99 4.92 -23.63
CA GLY A 513 -7.22 3.92 -22.59
C GLY A 513 -8.21 4.35 -21.51
N PRO A 514 -8.16 5.59 -20.95
CA PRO A 514 -9.10 5.99 -19.91
C PRO A 514 -10.54 5.80 -20.37
N TYR A 515 -11.39 5.32 -19.47
CA TYR A 515 -12.71 4.81 -19.85
C TYR A 515 -13.81 5.18 -18.85
N ASN A 516 -15.06 5.17 -19.33
CA ASN A 516 -16.27 5.44 -18.55
C ASN A 516 -17.37 4.43 -18.89
N PHE A 517 -17.99 3.86 -17.86
CA PHE A 517 -19.22 3.06 -17.97
C PHE A 517 -20.42 4.02 -17.97
N GLY A 518 -20.87 4.39 -19.16
CA GLY A 518 -21.89 5.42 -19.36
C GLY A 518 -23.23 4.94 -19.90
N PHE A 519 -23.35 3.66 -20.29
CA PHE A 519 -24.50 3.13 -21.02
C PHE A 519 -25.33 2.16 -20.17
N GLY A 520 -26.64 2.11 -20.43
CA GLY A 520 -27.57 1.24 -19.73
C GLY A 520 -27.96 -0.03 -20.49
N GLY A 521 -28.84 -0.83 -19.88
CA GLY A 521 -29.47 -2.00 -20.51
C GLY A 521 -28.46 -3.03 -21.01
N ASP A 522 -28.60 -3.44 -22.26
CA ASP A 522 -27.72 -4.43 -22.91
C ASP A 522 -26.25 -3.98 -23.04
N LYS A 523 -25.95 -2.70 -22.79
CA LYS A 523 -24.60 -2.12 -22.87
C LYS A 523 -24.02 -1.72 -21.51
N ALA A 524 -24.50 -2.31 -20.42
CA ALA A 524 -23.99 -2.03 -19.08
C ALA A 524 -22.48 -2.30 -18.94
N SER A 525 -21.93 -3.28 -19.67
CA SER A 525 -20.49 -3.59 -19.73
C SER A 525 -19.77 -2.88 -20.88
N TRP A 526 -20.42 -1.93 -21.55
CA TRP A 526 -19.80 -1.15 -22.62
C TRP A 526 -19.11 0.07 -22.02
N VAL A 527 -17.85 0.27 -22.38
CA VAL A 527 -17.08 1.46 -22.05
C VAL A 527 -16.88 2.37 -23.25
N GLU A 528 -16.99 3.68 -23.02
CA GLU A 528 -16.44 4.69 -23.92
C GLU A 528 -15.07 5.15 -23.43
N HIS A 529 -14.19 5.51 -24.35
CA HIS A 529 -12.83 5.97 -24.05
C HIS A 529 -12.67 7.48 -24.21
N TYR A 530 -11.77 8.07 -23.43
CA TYR A 530 -11.44 9.49 -23.48
C TYR A 530 -9.97 9.75 -23.11
N PRO A 531 -9.37 10.85 -23.62
CA PRO A 531 -7.99 11.18 -23.33
C PRO A 531 -7.80 11.85 -21.96
N TYR A 532 -6.78 11.41 -21.24
CA TYR A 532 -6.10 12.17 -20.19
C TYR A 532 -5.09 13.14 -20.83
N GLN A 533 -5.15 14.42 -20.48
CA GLN A 533 -4.47 15.50 -21.22
C GLN A 533 -2.93 15.47 -21.11
N THR A 534 -2.20 16.11 -22.03
CA THR A 534 -0.73 16.19 -21.94
C THR A 534 -0.28 17.52 -21.32
N GLY A 535 0.86 17.52 -20.63
CA GLY A 535 1.40 18.74 -20.03
C GLY A 535 2.28 18.48 -18.81
N LEU A 536 2.42 19.50 -17.98
CA LEU A 536 3.11 19.41 -16.70
C LEU A 536 2.15 18.91 -15.62
N LEU A 537 2.24 17.63 -15.27
CA LEU A 537 1.52 17.12 -14.11
C LEU A 537 2.33 17.45 -12.84
N ILE A 538 1.65 18.00 -11.84
CA ILE A 538 2.27 18.34 -10.56
C ILE A 538 1.62 17.52 -9.47
N TRP A 539 2.42 16.80 -8.69
CA TRP A 539 1.97 16.01 -7.55
C TRP A 539 2.31 16.72 -6.25
N LYS A 540 1.40 16.66 -5.29
CA LYS A 540 1.69 16.95 -3.89
C LYS A 540 2.11 15.66 -3.21
N TRP A 541 3.36 15.60 -2.72
CA TRP A 541 3.81 14.51 -1.83
C TRP A 541 3.89 15.04 -0.40
N ASP A 542 3.10 14.44 0.49
CA ASP A 542 2.99 14.80 1.91
C ASP A 542 3.29 13.57 2.77
N THR A 543 4.47 13.55 3.41
CA THR A 543 4.89 12.38 4.21
C THR A 543 4.18 12.31 5.57
N SER A 544 3.28 13.24 5.89
CA SER A 544 2.40 13.10 7.07
C SER A 544 1.22 12.16 6.82
N GLN A 545 0.96 11.82 5.56
CA GLN A 545 -0.11 10.91 5.17
C GLN A 545 0.50 9.56 4.73
N LYS A 546 -0.01 8.46 5.29
CA LYS A 546 0.46 7.09 5.00
C LYS A 546 -0.21 6.45 3.78
N ASP A 547 -1.24 7.07 3.23
CA ASP A 547 -2.04 6.53 2.13
C ASP A 547 -2.74 7.67 1.36
N ASN A 548 -3.46 7.33 0.28
CA ASN A 548 -4.27 8.26 -0.50
C ASN A 548 -5.78 8.11 -0.24
N ASN A 549 -6.17 7.73 0.97
CA ASN A 549 -7.55 7.51 1.39
C ASN A 549 -8.32 8.82 1.60
N THR A 550 -8.53 9.58 0.53
CA THR A 550 -9.28 10.84 0.53
C THR A 550 -10.72 10.69 1.06
N ALA A 551 -11.28 9.49 1.05
CA ALA A 551 -12.56 9.20 1.69
C ALA A 551 -12.48 9.28 3.22
N VAL A 552 -11.31 9.04 3.82
CA VAL A 552 -10.98 9.19 5.25
C VAL A 552 -10.49 10.60 5.56
N HIS A 553 -9.56 11.13 4.76
CA HIS A 553 -8.97 12.47 4.92
C HIS A 553 -9.17 13.34 3.67
N PRO A 554 -10.35 13.97 3.50
CA PRO A 554 -10.70 14.77 2.33
C PRO A 554 -9.66 15.80 1.88
N GLY A 555 -9.19 15.66 0.63
CA GLY A 555 -8.23 16.55 -0.01
C GLY A 555 -6.78 16.38 0.44
N GLU A 556 -6.49 15.39 1.27
CA GLU A 556 -5.15 15.05 1.73
C GLU A 556 -4.82 13.62 1.29
N GLY A 557 -3.54 13.29 1.23
CA GLY A 557 -3.05 11.98 0.83
C GLY A 557 -1.53 11.97 0.71
N MET A 558 -0.95 10.78 0.70
CA MET A 558 0.49 10.57 0.57
C MET A 558 1.01 11.26 -0.69
N VAL A 559 0.43 10.95 -1.87
CA VAL A 559 0.81 11.55 -3.14
C VAL A 559 -0.39 11.72 -4.07
N LEU A 560 -0.83 12.97 -4.29
CA LEU A 560 -2.01 13.28 -5.10
C LEU A 560 -1.70 14.27 -6.22
N PRO A 561 -2.30 14.12 -7.43
CA PRO A 561 -2.10 15.06 -8.52
C PRO A 561 -2.88 16.35 -8.26
N ILE A 562 -2.22 17.47 -8.49
CA ILE A 562 -2.80 18.80 -8.40
C ILE A 562 -3.43 19.13 -9.74
N ASP A 563 -4.74 19.34 -9.71
CA ASP A 563 -5.52 19.59 -10.92
C ASP A 563 -5.50 21.08 -11.31
N ALA A 564 -4.94 21.38 -12.48
CA ALA A 564 -4.90 22.73 -13.05
C ALA A 564 -6.30 23.36 -13.26
N HIS A 565 -7.35 22.53 -13.31
CA HIS A 565 -8.75 22.85 -13.53
C HIS A 565 -9.69 22.23 -12.47
N ALA A 566 -9.26 22.18 -11.20
CA ALA A 566 -9.92 21.47 -10.08
C ALA A 566 -11.41 21.76 -9.78
N LYS A 567 -12.09 22.64 -10.52
CA LYS A 567 -13.51 22.91 -10.32
C LYS A 567 -14.33 21.63 -10.61
N PRO A 568 -15.16 21.15 -9.69
CA PRO A 568 -15.88 19.89 -9.88
C PRO A 568 -16.78 19.88 -11.12
N LEU A 569 -16.62 18.81 -11.91
CA LEU A 569 -17.45 18.45 -13.05
C LEU A 569 -18.69 17.67 -12.59
N THR A 570 -19.83 18.01 -13.17
CA THR A 570 -21.11 17.35 -12.89
C THR A 570 -21.76 16.83 -14.16
N TRP A 571 -22.53 15.75 -14.01
CA TRP A 571 -23.51 15.30 -15.00
C TRP A 571 -24.66 16.29 -15.11
N LYS A 572 -25.52 16.11 -16.12
CA LYS A 572 -26.70 16.97 -16.37
C LYS A 572 -27.74 16.92 -15.25
N ASP A 573 -27.79 15.81 -14.51
CA ASP A 573 -28.66 15.63 -13.35
C ASP A 573 -28.12 16.30 -12.07
N GLY A 574 -26.93 16.92 -12.15
CA GLY A 574 -26.27 17.59 -11.04
C GLY A 574 -25.40 16.69 -10.17
N THR A 575 -25.36 15.38 -10.42
CA THR A 575 -24.46 14.46 -9.71
C THR A 575 -23.00 14.66 -10.15
N LEU A 576 -22.05 14.38 -9.25
CA LEU A 576 -20.63 14.50 -9.55
C LEU A 576 -20.20 13.44 -10.57
N MET A 577 -19.34 13.84 -11.51
CA MET A 577 -18.59 12.86 -12.28
C MET A 577 -17.58 12.14 -11.38
N ARG A 578 -17.25 10.90 -11.72
CA ARG A 578 -16.23 10.09 -11.04
C ARG A 578 -14.91 10.86 -10.92
N ASN A 579 -14.18 10.69 -9.82
CA ASN A 579 -12.92 11.40 -9.56
C ASN A 579 -11.81 11.04 -10.54
N ARG A 580 -11.83 9.84 -11.13
CA ARG A 580 -10.99 9.50 -12.29
C ARG A 580 -11.36 10.27 -13.56
N VAL A 581 -12.57 10.84 -13.68
CA VAL A 581 -12.93 11.76 -14.77
C VAL A 581 -12.52 13.19 -14.41
N GLN A 582 -12.67 13.59 -13.14
CA GLN A 582 -12.31 14.93 -12.66
C GLN A 582 -10.87 15.29 -13.05
N SER A 583 -9.90 14.40 -12.74
CA SER A 583 -8.48 14.67 -12.94
C SER A 583 -7.95 14.46 -14.37
N HIS A 584 -8.81 14.23 -15.35
CA HIS A 584 -8.40 14.00 -16.74
C HIS A 584 -7.61 15.17 -17.36
N ASP A 585 -7.84 16.40 -16.88
CA ASP A 585 -7.23 17.65 -17.34
C ASP A 585 -6.38 18.33 -16.27
N ALA A 586 -5.86 17.52 -15.33
CA ALA A 586 -4.96 17.95 -14.27
C ALA A 586 -3.66 18.63 -14.75
N PRO A 587 -3.03 18.24 -15.89
CA PRO A 587 -1.76 18.84 -16.29
C PRO A 587 -1.85 20.35 -16.59
N PHE A 588 -0.89 21.10 -16.07
CA PHE A 588 -0.68 22.50 -16.40
C PHE A 588 -0.13 22.61 -17.82
N SER A 589 -0.65 23.56 -18.61
CA SER A 589 -0.33 23.70 -20.02
C SER A 589 -0.59 25.11 -20.55
N ARG A 590 0.13 25.51 -21.60
CA ARG A 590 -0.15 26.72 -22.40
C ARG A 590 -1.24 26.48 -23.46
N PHE A 591 -1.66 25.24 -23.64
CA PHE A 591 -2.63 24.83 -24.65
C PHE A 591 -4.00 24.52 -24.03
N ARG A 592 -5.05 24.67 -24.84
CA ARG A 592 -6.44 24.40 -24.43
C ARG A 592 -6.63 22.89 -24.24
N THR A 593 -7.42 22.49 -23.25
CA THR A 593 -7.81 21.08 -23.07
C THR A 593 -8.75 20.64 -24.20
N ASP A 594 -8.73 19.36 -24.53
CA ASP A 594 -9.64 18.78 -25.52
C ASP A 594 -11.10 18.87 -25.05
N ARG A 595 -12.03 18.79 -26.01
CA ARG A 595 -13.46 18.66 -25.70
C ARG A 595 -13.85 17.21 -25.84
N ILE A 596 -14.33 16.62 -24.75
CA ILE A 596 -14.79 15.23 -24.72
C ILE A 596 -16.30 15.18 -24.47
N THR A 597 -16.93 14.06 -24.87
CA THR A 597 -18.33 13.76 -24.57
C THR A 597 -18.36 12.41 -23.89
N LEU A 598 -18.97 12.36 -22.71
CA LEU A 598 -19.18 11.14 -21.94
C LEU A 598 -20.67 10.96 -21.68
N HIS A 599 -21.08 9.75 -21.30
CA HIS A 599 -22.46 9.38 -21.02
C HIS A 599 -22.62 8.98 -19.55
N ASN A 600 -23.80 9.25 -19.00
CA ASN A 600 -24.26 8.67 -17.74
C ASN A 600 -25.69 8.18 -17.96
N ALA A 601 -25.93 6.87 -17.80
CA ALA A 601 -27.20 6.23 -18.16
C ALA A 601 -27.71 6.65 -19.54
N ASP A 602 -26.86 6.53 -20.56
CA ASP A 602 -27.11 6.89 -21.97
C ASP A 602 -27.28 8.41 -22.24
N VAL A 603 -27.15 9.27 -21.21
CA VAL A 603 -27.28 10.73 -21.37
C VAL A 603 -25.93 11.38 -21.63
N PRO A 604 -25.70 11.99 -22.82
CA PRO A 604 -24.43 12.63 -23.14
C PRO A 604 -24.21 13.93 -22.38
N GLN A 605 -22.98 14.16 -21.95
CA GLN A 605 -22.48 15.37 -21.31
C GLN A 605 -21.14 15.76 -21.91
N ARG A 606 -21.02 17.01 -22.35
CA ARG A 606 -19.80 17.54 -22.98
C ARG A 606 -19.02 18.38 -21.98
N ILE A 607 -17.74 18.07 -21.80
CA ILE A 607 -16.82 18.76 -20.89
C ILE A 607 -15.52 19.16 -21.62
N GLY A 608 -14.60 19.81 -20.90
CA GLY A 608 -13.31 20.25 -21.43
C GLY A 608 -13.38 21.49 -22.33
N GLY A 609 -12.37 21.68 -23.18
CA GLY A 609 -12.22 22.90 -23.98
C GLY A 609 -11.79 24.11 -23.14
N LEU A 610 -11.21 23.90 -21.97
CA LEU A 610 -10.78 24.93 -21.02
C LEU A 610 -9.47 25.57 -21.47
N ALA A 611 -9.33 26.89 -21.27
CA ALA A 611 -8.08 27.57 -21.61
C ALA A 611 -6.93 26.99 -20.77
N GLY A 612 -5.77 26.78 -21.41
CA GLY A 612 -4.61 26.24 -20.71
C GLY A 612 -4.20 27.10 -19.52
N ASN A 613 -3.90 26.44 -18.41
CA ASN A 613 -3.35 27.05 -17.21
C ASN A 613 -1.85 26.72 -17.09
N PRO A 614 -0.93 27.66 -17.39
CA PRO A 614 0.51 27.37 -17.36
C PRO A 614 1.16 27.64 -16.00
N VAL A 615 0.39 27.91 -14.95
CA VAL A 615 0.90 28.37 -13.65
C VAL A 615 0.22 27.63 -12.50
N PHE A 616 1.04 26.93 -11.73
CA PHE A 616 0.70 26.51 -10.38
C PHE A 616 1.16 27.57 -9.37
N ASP A 617 0.33 27.90 -8.39
CA ASP A 617 0.60 28.88 -7.33
C ASP A 617 -0.14 28.46 -6.04
N ASP A 618 0.60 27.94 -5.05
CA ASP A 618 0.00 27.34 -3.84
C ASP A 618 -0.58 28.35 -2.84
N ARG A 619 -0.41 29.65 -3.10
CA ARG A 619 -0.99 30.73 -2.30
C ARG A 619 -2.27 31.30 -2.91
N LYS A 620 -2.36 31.32 -4.24
CA LYS A 620 -3.47 31.97 -4.97
C LYS A 620 -4.39 30.99 -5.69
N GLY A 621 -3.91 29.79 -5.99
CA GLY A 621 -4.69 28.76 -6.67
C GLY A 621 -5.67 28.06 -5.73
N VAL A 622 -6.74 27.51 -6.32
CA VAL A 622 -7.71 26.66 -5.62
C VAL A 622 -7.67 25.30 -6.31
N TYR A 623 -7.26 24.28 -5.56
CA TYR A 623 -6.99 22.94 -6.09
C TYR A 623 -7.84 21.85 -5.43
N TRP A 624 -8.75 22.23 -4.54
CA TRP A 624 -9.68 21.34 -3.84
C TRP A 624 -10.97 22.09 -3.52
N PHE A 625 -12.10 21.39 -3.56
CA PHE A 625 -13.41 21.95 -3.28
C PHE A 625 -14.19 21.05 -2.32
N GLU A 626 -14.78 21.65 -1.29
CA GLU A 626 -15.63 20.92 -0.32
C GLU A 626 -16.83 20.23 -0.99
N THR A 627 -17.30 20.74 -2.14
CA THR A 627 -18.38 20.13 -2.92
C THR A 627 -17.98 18.83 -3.62
N ASN A 628 -16.69 18.52 -3.73
CA ASN A 628 -16.19 17.20 -4.12
C ASN A 628 -14.98 16.84 -3.22
N PRO A 629 -15.23 16.40 -1.98
CA PRO A 629 -14.20 16.31 -0.95
C PRO A 629 -13.11 15.26 -1.24
N ARG A 630 -13.42 14.28 -2.10
CA ARG A 630 -12.52 13.18 -2.48
C ARG A 630 -11.66 13.49 -3.73
N ALA A 631 -11.89 14.63 -4.40
CA ALA A 631 -11.12 15.04 -5.56
C ALA A 631 -10.33 16.33 -5.31
N GLY A 632 -9.16 16.42 -5.94
CA GLY A 632 -8.25 17.55 -5.77
C GLY A 632 -7.44 17.47 -4.48
N VAL A 633 -6.66 18.52 -4.23
CA VAL A 633 -5.63 18.54 -3.20
C VAL A 633 -5.64 19.85 -2.42
N LYS A 634 -5.66 19.74 -1.09
CA LYS A 634 -5.37 20.87 -0.19
C LYS A 634 -3.87 21.10 -0.17
N VAL A 635 -3.44 22.18 -0.81
CA VAL A 635 -2.02 22.56 -0.84
C VAL A 635 -1.66 23.40 0.38
N THR A 636 -0.44 23.23 0.87
CA THR A 636 0.15 24.08 1.92
C THR A 636 0.59 25.40 1.28
N ASP A 637 0.22 26.55 1.85
CA ASP A 637 0.80 27.85 1.42
C ASP A 637 2.28 27.87 1.80
N THR A 638 3.13 27.61 0.81
CA THR A 638 4.59 27.71 0.95
C THR A 638 5.17 28.86 0.15
N ASN A 639 4.31 29.77 -0.31
CA ASN A 639 4.64 30.83 -1.25
C ASN A 639 5.27 30.30 -2.56
N THR A 640 4.92 29.10 -3.01
CA THR A 640 5.57 28.47 -4.16
C THR A 640 4.74 28.64 -5.43
N ARG A 641 5.42 29.09 -6.48
CA ARG A 641 4.88 29.20 -7.84
C ARG A 641 5.75 28.41 -8.80
N ILE A 642 5.11 27.55 -9.61
CA ILE A 642 5.76 26.78 -10.69
C ILE A 642 5.08 27.20 -12.00
N ALA A 643 5.84 27.80 -12.92
CA ALA A 643 5.29 28.29 -14.18
C ALA A 643 6.01 27.75 -15.40
N ILE A 644 5.23 27.36 -16.40
CA ILE A 644 5.71 26.96 -17.71
C ILE A 644 6.17 28.21 -18.47
N THR A 645 7.46 28.23 -18.81
CA THR A 645 8.11 29.33 -19.55
C THR A 645 8.29 29.01 -21.03
N ASP A 646 8.43 27.72 -21.36
CA ASP A 646 8.45 27.22 -22.74
C ASP A 646 7.82 25.83 -22.81
N GLN A 647 6.99 25.60 -23.83
CA GLN A 647 6.28 24.33 -24.07
C GLN A 647 6.08 24.14 -25.58
N PRO A 648 7.04 23.50 -26.27
CA PRO A 648 6.90 23.12 -27.67
C PRO A 648 5.69 22.19 -27.88
N ARG A 649 5.01 22.34 -29.03
CA ARG A 649 3.83 21.51 -29.38
C ARG A 649 4.10 20.01 -29.47
N ASN A 650 5.36 19.61 -29.70
CA ASN A 650 5.72 18.20 -29.76
C ASN A 650 5.85 17.54 -28.39
N GLY A 651 5.74 18.30 -27.28
CA GLY A 651 5.75 17.79 -25.92
C GLY A 651 7.08 17.23 -25.41
N ARG A 652 8.11 17.09 -26.28
CA ARG A 652 9.36 16.37 -25.95
C ARG A 652 10.15 17.00 -24.81
N THR A 653 9.93 18.28 -24.55
CA THR A 653 10.53 19.01 -23.43
C THR A 653 9.58 20.06 -22.89
N ILE A 654 9.73 20.43 -21.62
CA ILE A 654 9.06 21.59 -21.05
C ILE A 654 10.03 22.37 -20.17
N SER A 655 9.99 23.70 -20.23
CA SER A 655 10.83 24.55 -19.37
C SER A 655 9.98 25.21 -18.30
N VAL A 656 10.35 25.03 -17.04
CA VAL A 656 9.62 25.56 -15.88
C VAL A 656 10.49 26.53 -15.09
N GLN A 657 9.85 27.48 -14.42
CA GLN A 657 10.46 28.38 -13.46
C GLN A 657 9.77 28.21 -12.11
N VAL A 658 10.56 27.89 -11.08
CA VAL A 658 10.12 27.94 -9.68
C VAL A 658 10.42 29.33 -9.13
N GLY A 659 9.60 29.82 -8.22
CA GLY A 659 9.84 31.08 -7.53
C GLY A 659 8.74 31.39 -6.50
N PRO A 660 8.79 32.58 -5.89
CA PRO A 660 7.73 33.02 -4.98
C PRO A 660 6.41 33.26 -5.73
N SER A 661 5.28 33.09 -5.03
CA SER A 661 3.98 33.59 -5.50
C SER A 661 4.10 35.07 -5.86
N SER A 662 3.64 35.44 -7.05
CA SER A 662 3.70 36.84 -7.51
C SER A 662 2.75 37.71 -6.70
N LYS A 663 3.14 38.96 -6.39
CA LYS A 663 2.27 39.93 -5.67
C LYS A 663 0.94 40.16 -6.38
#